data_AF-A0A661S6X9-F1
#
_entry.id   AF-A0A661S6X9-F1
#
_cell.length_a   1.000
_cell.length_b   1.000
_cell.length_c   1.000
_cell.angle_alpha   90.00
_cell.angle_beta   90.00
_cell.angle_gamma   90.00
#
_symmetry.space_group_name_H-M   'P 1'
#
loop_
_entity.id
_entity.type
_entity.pdbx_description
1 polymer ?
#
loop_
_entity_poly.entity_id
_entity_poly.type
_entity_poly.pdbx_seq_one_letter_code
_entity_poly.pdbx_strand_id
1 'polypeptide(L)'
;MNSKVVNKYSDLYEPVRFMHSKHANVLKDCTICHHRTPREEGDKYGEPVSMMQLKEKEQLPVSCSACHDLPFDPKNLHTPGLKGAYHQLCMDCHREAEQVPHVRGAIQYSAMVRGPIARTLDTRAPTDCLACHAKKVPNHNELVKLEGSVRPTDVTKNCLSCHKDEGEAILKTSHWNWHGPSPYTVGHEKRTDLGKKTNTINNFCISLSGNWARCTSCHIGYGWEDDNFDFTDMTKIDCLVCHDTTGKYKKAPPAAGMPVKNLDLITIAQNVGRPSRDTCGMNCHFVGGGGDAVKHGDMSSFLSKPDKNHDVHMGVSGGGLDFRCQDCHKTRNHMISGRSVSVPVAEGDLSCEYCHTDKPHIGSELIDHHLNKHTQHISCQTCHIPIYSKKNPTKVYWDWSDAGKDIKPSKDKYGKDNFSKKKGSFTWKEAVKPEYAWYNGTVERYIIGDRINENGVTELTKPVGSLKDPSSRIYPFKVHRGKQISDAVHKRLITPKLWKGFWKHKDWDKAAADGMKASGMEYSGKYEFVETAMYWGLTHEVVPKEQALSCAECHASLTKAPYCGACHQERPDVDFEALVHKGVDFKVLAEQGRDVGALIGKTNYIDYKALGYDGDPIETGGRFDKLGLGINKDKKIPLNK
;
A
#
# COMPACT_ATOMS: atom_id res chain seq x y z
N MET A 1 -10.86 2.75 21.91
CA MET A 1 -11.18 2.26 23.28
C MET A 1 -12.18 1.13 23.17
N ASN A 2 -11.82 -0.08 23.62
CA ASN A 2 -12.76 -1.20 23.75
C ASN A 2 -12.91 -1.50 25.25
N SER A 3 -13.92 -0.88 25.90
CA SER A 3 -14.12 -0.95 27.35
C SER A 3 -15.54 -1.42 27.65
N LYS A 4 -15.70 -2.34 28.61
CA LYS A 4 -17.02 -2.84 29.04
C LYS A 4 -17.93 -1.71 29.51
N VAL A 5 -17.40 -0.72 30.21
CA VAL A 5 -18.14 0.46 30.70
C VAL A 5 -18.69 1.29 29.54
N VAL A 6 -17.85 1.55 28.53
CA VAL A 6 -18.23 2.34 27.35
C VAL A 6 -19.24 1.58 26.48
N ASN A 7 -19.03 0.28 26.28
CA ASN A 7 -19.86 -0.53 25.40
C ASN A 7 -21.24 -0.84 26.00
N LYS A 8 -21.39 -0.78 27.34
CA LYS A 8 -22.66 -1.05 28.03
C LYS A 8 -23.82 -0.16 27.54
N TYR A 9 -23.53 1.08 27.15
CA TYR A 9 -24.54 2.09 26.84
C TYR A 9 -24.56 2.54 25.37
N SER A 10 -23.55 2.19 24.56
CA SER A 10 -23.44 2.65 23.17
C SER A 10 -22.55 1.72 22.35
N ASP A 11 -23.15 0.95 21.43
CA ASP A 11 -22.45 -0.07 20.63
C ASP A 11 -22.68 0.09 19.11
N LEU A 12 -22.86 1.33 18.66
CA LEU A 12 -23.19 1.67 17.26
C LEU A 12 -21.96 1.69 16.33
N TYR A 13 -20.76 1.79 16.91
CA TYR A 13 -19.52 2.00 16.19
C TYR A 13 -18.45 1.02 16.67
N GLU A 14 -17.57 0.61 15.78
CA GLU A 14 -16.41 -0.21 16.12
C GLU A 14 -15.36 0.58 16.93
N PRO A 15 -14.55 -0.10 17.77
CA PRO A 15 -13.50 0.56 18.52
C PRO A 15 -12.42 1.12 17.58
N VAL A 16 -11.94 2.33 17.88
CA VAL A 16 -10.81 2.95 17.18
C VAL A 16 -9.48 2.53 17.82
N ARG A 17 -8.46 2.32 16.98
CA ARG A 17 -7.06 2.13 17.39
C ARG A 17 -6.40 3.47 17.67
N PHE A 18 -5.75 3.59 18.81
CA PHE A 18 -5.05 4.81 19.21
C PHE A 18 -3.55 4.69 18.92
N MET A 19 -3.00 5.63 18.15
CA MET A 19 -1.59 5.65 17.76
C MET A 19 -0.73 6.31 18.84
N HIS A 20 -0.54 5.62 19.96
CA HIS A 20 0.11 6.20 21.14
C HIS A 20 1.51 6.75 20.85
N SER A 21 2.38 5.99 20.17
CA SER A 21 3.75 6.42 19.84
C SER A 21 3.82 7.68 18.99
N LYS A 22 2.86 7.87 18.06
CA LYS A 22 2.79 9.10 17.26
C LYS A 22 2.42 10.30 18.13
N HIS A 23 1.43 10.16 19.00
CA HIS A 23 1.05 11.22 19.92
C HIS A 23 2.17 11.54 20.89
N ALA A 24 2.86 10.53 21.44
CA ALA A 24 4.01 10.72 22.30
C ALA A 24 5.16 11.49 21.59
N ASN A 25 5.45 11.16 20.33
CA ASN A 25 6.48 11.85 19.54
C ASN A 25 6.10 13.32 19.26
N VAL A 26 4.83 13.59 18.95
CA VAL A 26 4.33 14.95 18.67
C VAL A 26 4.26 15.79 19.93
N LEU A 27 3.63 15.27 21.01
CA LEU A 27 3.37 16.03 22.23
C LEU A 27 4.60 16.18 23.10
N LYS A 28 5.45 15.14 23.17
CA LYS A 28 6.63 15.02 24.06
C LYS A 28 6.34 15.13 25.57
N ASP A 29 5.19 15.64 25.95
CA ASP A 29 4.63 15.61 27.30
C ASP A 29 3.36 14.75 27.31
N CYS A 30 3.48 13.55 27.87
CA CYS A 30 2.39 12.59 27.93
C CYS A 30 1.28 13.03 28.88
N THR A 31 1.53 13.96 29.81
CA THR A 31 0.53 14.32 30.81
C THR A 31 -0.63 15.11 30.25
N ILE A 32 -0.42 15.80 29.12
CA ILE A 32 -1.45 16.48 28.35
C ILE A 32 -2.64 15.55 28.05
N CYS A 33 -2.37 14.25 27.85
CA CYS A 33 -3.40 13.25 27.58
C CYS A 33 -3.81 12.39 28.78
N HIS A 34 -2.94 12.27 29.79
CA HIS A 34 -3.12 11.29 30.87
C HIS A 34 -3.57 11.89 32.21
N HIS A 35 -3.32 13.18 32.46
CA HIS A 35 -3.57 13.79 33.75
C HIS A 35 -4.15 15.20 33.63
N ARG A 36 -5.27 15.43 34.33
CA ARG A 36 -5.90 16.74 34.50
C ARG A 36 -6.27 16.97 35.96
N THR A 37 -6.23 18.22 36.40
CA THR A 37 -6.68 18.64 37.74
C THR A 37 -7.78 19.68 37.61
N PRO A 38 -8.81 19.67 38.48
CA PRO A 38 -9.78 20.76 38.57
C PRO A 38 -9.09 22.12 38.69
N ARG A 39 -9.55 23.13 37.94
CA ARG A 39 -9.09 24.52 38.10
C ARG A 39 -9.61 25.14 39.39
N GLU A 40 -10.79 24.70 39.82
CA GLU A 40 -11.51 25.15 41.01
C GLU A 40 -12.40 24.04 41.58
N GLU A 41 -12.93 24.22 42.79
CA GLU A 41 -13.79 23.23 43.44
C GLU A 41 -15.08 22.99 42.62
N GLY A 42 -15.30 21.76 42.19
CA GLY A 42 -16.43 21.40 41.32
C GLY A 42 -16.11 21.40 39.82
N ASP A 43 -14.92 21.85 39.38
CA ASP A 43 -14.49 21.75 37.97
C ASP A 43 -14.17 20.30 37.58
N LYS A 44 -15.01 19.73 36.73
CA LYS A 44 -14.89 18.35 36.23
C LYS A 44 -14.29 18.26 34.83
N TYR A 45 -13.84 19.37 34.26
CA TYR A 45 -13.13 19.41 32.98
C TYR A 45 -11.61 19.46 33.21
N GLY A 46 -11.18 20.29 34.16
CA GLY A 46 -9.80 20.40 34.61
C GLY A 46 -8.81 20.90 33.55
N GLU A 47 -7.63 21.28 34.01
CA GLU A 47 -6.50 21.69 33.18
C GLU A 47 -5.42 20.59 33.13
N PRO A 48 -4.64 20.50 32.04
CA PRO A 48 -3.48 19.62 31.96
C PRO A 48 -2.51 19.89 33.11
N VAL A 49 -1.98 18.82 33.71
CA VAL A 49 -0.97 18.91 34.78
C VAL A 49 0.23 18.06 34.44
N SER A 50 1.44 18.58 34.65
CA SER A 50 2.67 17.81 34.45
C SER A 50 2.90 16.80 35.58
N MET A 51 3.68 15.75 35.29
CA MET A 51 4.09 14.79 36.34
C MET A 51 4.92 15.47 37.43
N MET A 52 5.61 16.56 37.10
CA MET A 52 6.38 17.34 38.06
C MET A 52 5.44 18.02 39.08
N GLN A 53 4.40 18.69 38.59
CA GLN A 53 3.39 19.33 39.44
C GLN A 53 2.61 18.32 40.30
N LEU A 54 2.30 17.12 39.76
CA LEU A 54 1.67 16.05 40.55
C LEU A 54 2.57 15.55 41.68
N LYS A 55 3.87 15.40 41.41
CA LYS A 55 4.86 15.00 42.42
C LYS A 55 5.04 16.07 43.49
N GLU A 56 5.12 17.33 43.11
CA GLU A 56 5.23 18.47 44.04
C GLU A 56 4.02 18.57 44.99
N LYS A 57 2.83 18.21 44.51
CA LYS A 57 1.58 18.26 45.29
C LYS A 57 1.29 16.97 46.07
N GLU A 58 2.13 15.94 45.96
CA GLU A 58 1.91 14.60 46.52
C GLU A 58 0.52 14.01 46.20
N GLN A 59 -0.08 14.41 45.08
CA GLN A 59 -1.43 14.00 44.70
C GLN A 59 -1.40 12.72 43.87
N LEU A 60 -2.11 11.70 44.34
CA LEU A 60 -2.32 10.47 43.58
C LEU A 60 -3.33 10.71 42.45
N PRO A 61 -2.97 10.38 41.19
CA PRO A 61 -3.90 10.53 40.08
C PRO A 61 -5.08 9.56 40.23
N VAL A 62 -6.30 10.07 40.06
CA VAL A 62 -7.53 9.27 40.01
C VAL A 62 -7.86 8.89 38.56
N SER A 63 -8.54 7.76 38.36
CA SER A 63 -8.97 7.36 37.03
C SER A 63 -10.12 8.25 36.53
N CYS A 64 -10.18 8.47 35.22
CA CYS A 64 -11.27 9.26 34.61
C CYS A 64 -12.65 8.69 34.96
N SER A 65 -12.76 7.36 35.09
CA SER A 65 -14.02 6.70 35.47
C SER A 65 -14.48 7.07 36.88
N ALA A 66 -13.59 7.48 37.80
CA ALA A 66 -14.03 7.92 39.13
C ALA A 66 -14.97 9.13 39.08
N CYS A 67 -14.84 10.00 38.07
CA CYS A 67 -15.68 11.18 37.87
C CYS A 67 -16.64 11.05 36.68
N HIS A 68 -16.32 10.23 35.68
CA HIS A 68 -17.03 10.14 34.40
C HIS A 68 -17.68 8.77 34.13
N ASP A 69 -17.86 7.88 35.11
CA ASP A 69 -18.34 6.50 34.86
C ASP A 69 -19.65 6.42 34.05
N LEU A 70 -20.68 7.16 34.49
CA LEU A 70 -22.02 7.11 33.93
C LEU A 70 -22.27 8.23 32.90
N PRO A 71 -22.72 7.92 31.68
CA PRO A 71 -23.23 8.93 30.78
C PRO A 71 -24.58 9.46 31.29
N PHE A 72 -24.79 10.79 31.20
CA PHE A 72 -26.06 11.45 31.57
C PHE A 72 -26.49 11.22 33.02
N ASP A 73 -25.56 11.31 33.99
CA ASP A 73 -25.88 11.25 35.42
C ASP A 73 -26.89 12.36 35.80
N PRO A 74 -28.12 12.03 36.25
CA PRO A 74 -29.13 13.02 36.62
C PRO A 74 -28.70 13.97 37.74
N LYS A 75 -27.77 13.54 38.61
CA LYS A 75 -27.22 14.38 39.68
C LYS A 75 -26.16 15.34 39.17
N ASN A 76 -25.62 15.10 37.98
CA ASN A 76 -24.47 15.82 37.43
C ASN A 76 -24.61 15.97 35.90
N LEU A 77 -25.71 16.56 35.43
CA LEU A 77 -26.06 16.67 34.01
C LEU A 77 -24.98 17.31 33.12
N HIS A 78 -24.12 18.15 33.70
CA HIS A 78 -23.01 18.81 33.00
C HIS A 78 -21.75 17.95 32.86
N THR A 79 -21.68 16.79 33.53
CA THR A 79 -20.50 15.91 33.48
C THR A 79 -20.66 14.92 32.33
N PRO A 80 -19.75 14.91 31.34
CA PRO A 80 -19.81 13.92 30.28
C PRO A 80 -19.50 12.53 30.84
N GLY A 81 -20.12 11.49 30.29
CA GLY A 81 -19.68 10.12 30.55
C GLY A 81 -18.27 9.85 30.00
N LEU A 82 -17.68 8.71 30.35
CA LEU A 82 -16.27 8.38 30.11
C LEU A 82 -15.88 8.51 28.64
N LYS A 83 -16.77 8.10 27.73
CA LYS A 83 -16.61 8.26 26.29
C LYS A 83 -16.53 9.73 25.86
N GLY A 84 -17.39 10.58 26.42
CA GLY A 84 -17.41 12.02 26.14
C GLY A 84 -16.15 12.71 26.66
N ALA A 85 -15.71 12.37 27.87
CA ALA A 85 -14.48 12.91 28.46
C ALA A 85 -13.25 12.59 27.58
N TYR A 86 -13.10 11.33 27.16
CA TYR A 86 -12.01 10.95 26.25
C TYR A 86 -12.09 11.65 24.88
N HIS A 87 -13.28 11.80 24.31
CA HIS A 87 -13.42 12.52 23.04
C HIS A 87 -13.06 14.00 23.17
N GLN A 88 -13.43 14.67 24.26
CA GLN A 88 -13.05 16.07 24.50
C GLN A 88 -11.52 16.23 24.49
N LEU A 89 -10.79 15.37 25.21
CA LEU A 89 -9.31 15.39 25.21
C LEU A 89 -8.71 15.34 23.80
N CYS A 90 -9.27 14.49 22.92
CA CYS A 90 -8.81 14.40 21.55
C CYS A 90 -9.24 15.63 20.72
N MET A 91 -10.50 16.04 20.84
CA MET A 91 -11.09 17.10 20.02
C MET A 91 -10.51 18.48 20.32
N ASP A 92 -10.16 18.78 21.56
CA ASP A 92 -9.55 20.06 21.94
C ASP A 92 -8.24 20.28 21.15
N CYS A 93 -7.32 19.32 21.24
CA CYS A 93 -6.06 19.34 20.49
C CYS A 93 -6.28 19.30 18.97
N HIS A 94 -7.22 18.49 18.48
CA HIS A 94 -7.45 18.31 17.05
C HIS A 94 -8.16 19.48 16.36
N ARG A 95 -8.93 20.31 17.09
CA ARG A 95 -9.52 21.54 16.58
C ARG A 95 -8.50 22.65 16.41
N GLU A 96 -7.50 22.71 17.29
CA GLU A 96 -6.49 23.77 17.34
C GLU A 96 -5.25 23.47 16.49
N ALA A 97 -5.05 22.21 16.09
CA ALA A 97 -3.91 21.83 15.26
C ALA A 97 -3.88 22.58 13.92
N GLU A 98 -2.72 23.13 13.54
CA GLU A 98 -2.52 23.79 12.24
C GLU A 98 -2.95 22.89 11.08
N GLN A 99 -3.89 23.39 10.28
CA GLN A 99 -4.37 22.73 9.06
C GLN A 99 -3.90 23.57 7.88
N VAL A 100 -3.26 22.91 6.91
CA VAL A 100 -2.92 23.55 5.65
C VAL A 100 -4.01 23.27 4.63
N PRO A 101 -4.40 24.25 3.78
CA PRO A 101 -5.23 24.00 2.62
C PRO A 101 -4.71 22.80 1.83
N HIS A 102 -5.57 22.07 1.12
CA HIS A 102 -5.15 21.05 0.18
C HIS A 102 -4.27 21.71 -0.88
N VAL A 103 -2.98 21.82 -0.59
CA VAL A 103 -2.03 22.21 -1.60
C VAL A 103 -1.85 20.92 -2.38
N ARG A 104 -2.35 20.91 -3.61
CA ARG A 104 -1.50 20.46 -4.71
C ARG A 104 -0.23 21.32 -4.68
N GLY A 105 0.57 21.16 -3.64
CA GLY A 105 1.85 21.83 -3.49
C GLY A 105 2.80 21.23 -4.50
N ALA A 106 4.05 21.66 -4.45
CA ALA A 106 5.08 20.93 -5.17
C ALA A 106 4.94 19.42 -4.86
N ILE A 107 5.07 18.60 -5.90
CA ILE A 107 5.00 17.12 -5.88
C ILE A 107 5.70 16.51 -4.65
N GLN A 108 6.75 17.19 -4.16
CA GLN A 108 7.49 16.95 -2.92
C GLN A 108 6.67 16.63 -1.67
N TYR A 109 5.44 17.12 -1.54
CA TYR A 109 4.58 16.87 -0.37
C TYR A 109 3.45 15.86 -0.61
N SER A 110 3.50 15.12 -1.72
CA SER A 110 2.56 14.02 -1.98
C SER A 110 2.88 12.78 -1.12
N ALA A 111 1.85 11.99 -0.81
CA ALA A 111 1.89 10.83 0.09
C ALA A 111 2.83 9.67 -0.32
N MET A 112 3.38 9.66 -1.54
CA MET A 112 4.42 8.70 -1.95
C MET A 112 5.79 9.35 -2.12
N VAL A 113 6.00 10.51 -1.50
CA VAL A 113 7.23 11.31 -1.63
C VAL A 113 7.74 11.68 -0.24
N ARG A 114 7.07 12.60 0.46
CA ARG A 114 7.34 12.91 1.88
C ARG A 114 6.13 12.77 2.80
N GLY A 115 4.94 12.60 2.23
CA GLY A 115 3.72 12.95 2.95
C GLY A 115 3.64 14.45 3.23
N PRO A 116 2.49 14.95 3.69
CA PRO A 116 2.34 16.36 3.98
C PRO A 116 3.02 16.71 5.33
N ILE A 117 3.76 17.83 5.38
CA ILE A 117 4.45 18.33 6.60
C ILE A 117 3.44 18.64 7.74
N ALA A 118 2.24 19.09 7.35
CA ALA A 118 1.10 19.31 8.23
C ALA A 118 -0.11 18.54 7.68
N ARG A 119 -1.09 18.18 8.52
CA ARG A 119 -2.29 17.48 8.04
C ARG A 119 -3.03 18.37 7.03
N THR A 120 -3.38 17.79 5.89
CA THR A 120 -4.13 18.48 4.84
C THR A 120 -5.61 18.60 5.25
N LEU A 121 -6.36 19.54 4.66
CA LEU A 121 -7.80 19.68 4.91
C LEU A 121 -8.65 18.42 4.59
N ASP A 122 -8.12 17.46 3.85
CA ASP A 122 -8.77 16.16 3.55
C ASP A 122 -8.30 15.03 4.48
N THR A 123 -7.19 15.24 5.20
CA THR A 123 -6.66 14.36 6.26
C THR A 123 -6.69 15.02 7.64
N ARG A 124 -7.60 15.99 7.83
CA ARG A 124 -7.81 16.71 9.09
C ARG A 124 -7.82 15.72 10.23
N ALA A 125 -7.40 16.18 11.39
CA ALA A 125 -7.66 15.38 12.55
C ALA A 125 -9.17 15.06 12.66
N PRO A 126 -9.52 13.80 12.92
CA PRO A 126 -10.90 13.35 12.80
C PRO A 126 -11.76 14.05 13.85
N THR A 127 -12.65 14.94 13.40
CA THR A 127 -13.58 15.69 14.27
C THR A 127 -14.99 15.12 14.27
N ASP A 128 -15.24 14.07 13.51
CA ASP A 128 -16.54 13.39 13.46
C ASP A 128 -16.43 11.90 13.78
N CYS A 129 -17.56 11.29 14.08
CA CYS A 129 -17.62 9.87 14.47
C CYS A 129 -17.09 8.93 13.39
N LEU A 130 -17.37 9.20 12.11
CA LEU A 130 -17.02 8.33 10.98
C LEU A 130 -15.56 8.50 10.53
N ALA A 131 -14.95 9.63 10.88
CA ALA A 131 -13.55 9.89 10.69
C ALA A 131 -12.68 9.00 11.59
N CYS A 132 -13.12 8.72 12.82
CA CYS A 132 -12.45 7.82 13.77
C CYS A 132 -12.95 6.38 13.71
N HIS A 133 -14.26 6.18 13.56
CA HIS A 133 -14.92 4.89 13.76
C HIS A 133 -15.63 4.40 12.51
N ALA A 134 -15.61 3.08 12.31
CA ALA A 134 -16.56 2.46 11.40
C ALA A 134 -17.91 2.24 12.11
N LYS A 135 -19.02 2.39 11.39
CA LYS A 135 -20.33 1.94 11.87
C LYS A 135 -20.31 0.41 12.01
N LYS A 136 -21.00 -0.11 13.02
CA LYS A 136 -21.29 -1.55 13.06
C LYS A 136 -22.23 -1.91 11.92
N VAL A 137 -21.97 -3.08 11.32
CA VAL A 137 -22.82 -3.62 10.27
C VAL A 137 -24.11 -4.15 10.92
N PRO A 138 -25.30 -3.74 10.47
CA PRO A 138 -26.55 -4.31 10.95
C PRO A 138 -26.66 -5.79 10.54
N ASN A 139 -27.49 -6.56 11.24
CA ASN A 139 -27.77 -7.94 10.86
C ASN A 139 -28.60 -7.95 9.56
N HIS A 140 -28.09 -8.57 8.51
CA HIS A 140 -28.75 -8.63 7.21
C HIS A 140 -29.66 -9.85 7.03
N ASN A 141 -29.67 -10.80 7.98
CA ASN A 141 -30.52 -12.01 7.91
C ASN A 141 -32.01 -11.68 7.73
N GLU A 142 -32.47 -10.60 8.37
CA GLU A 142 -33.87 -10.15 8.33
C GLU A 142 -34.12 -9.06 7.27
N LEU A 143 -33.04 -8.49 6.70
CA LEU A 143 -33.10 -7.38 5.75
C LEU A 143 -33.05 -7.85 4.30
N VAL A 144 -32.36 -8.97 4.04
CA VAL A 144 -32.26 -9.58 2.71
C VAL A 144 -33.54 -10.35 2.42
N LYS A 145 -34.40 -9.74 1.61
CA LYS A 145 -35.70 -10.28 1.18
C LYS A 145 -35.59 -10.99 -0.18
N LEU A 146 -34.87 -12.11 -0.21
CA LEU A 146 -34.65 -12.91 -1.40
C LEU A 146 -35.08 -14.35 -1.14
N GLU A 147 -35.77 -14.96 -2.10
CA GLU A 147 -36.30 -16.33 -2.00
C GLU A 147 -36.06 -17.10 -3.30
N GLY A 148 -35.92 -18.42 -3.19
CA GLY A 148 -35.79 -19.32 -4.33
C GLY A 148 -34.48 -19.17 -5.11
N SER A 149 -34.55 -19.34 -6.44
CA SER A 149 -33.38 -19.25 -7.33
C SER A 149 -33.06 -17.80 -7.65
N VAL A 150 -31.99 -17.28 -7.06
CA VAL A 150 -31.58 -15.88 -7.16
C VAL A 150 -30.42 -15.70 -8.14
N ARG A 151 -30.49 -14.72 -9.04
CA ARG A 151 -29.34 -14.33 -9.88
C ARG A 151 -28.48 -13.29 -9.15
N PRO A 152 -27.18 -13.17 -9.50
CA PRO A 152 -26.31 -12.16 -8.87
C PRO A 152 -26.84 -10.74 -8.94
N THR A 153 -27.46 -10.35 -10.06
CA THR A 153 -28.09 -9.03 -10.23
C THR A 153 -29.34 -8.84 -9.38
N ASP A 154 -30.05 -9.92 -9.03
CA ASP A 154 -31.21 -9.84 -8.13
C ASP A 154 -30.77 -9.51 -6.70
N VAL A 155 -29.59 -10.02 -6.27
CA VAL A 155 -28.96 -9.62 -5.02
C VAL A 155 -28.65 -8.13 -5.02
N THR A 156 -27.99 -7.62 -6.06
CA THR A 156 -27.66 -6.20 -6.16
C THR A 156 -28.91 -5.32 -6.15
N LYS A 157 -29.98 -5.70 -6.86
CA LYS A 157 -31.26 -4.99 -6.81
C LYS A 157 -31.84 -4.94 -5.40
N ASN A 158 -31.76 -6.03 -4.64
CA ASN A 158 -32.17 -6.05 -3.24
C ASN A 158 -31.32 -5.09 -2.39
N CYS A 159 -29.99 -5.10 -2.55
CA CYS A 159 -29.10 -4.16 -1.87
C CYS A 159 -29.46 -2.70 -2.18
N LEU A 160 -29.69 -2.37 -3.46
CA LEU A 160 -29.99 -1.00 -3.92
C LEU A 160 -31.33 -0.46 -3.39
N SER A 161 -32.23 -1.31 -2.86
CA SER A 161 -33.45 -0.83 -2.20
C SER A 161 -33.17 -0.03 -0.93
N CYS A 162 -32.03 -0.26 -0.28
CA CYS A 162 -31.55 0.47 0.90
C CYS A 162 -30.24 1.23 0.65
N HIS A 163 -29.42 0.77 -0.29
CA HIS A 163 -28.06 1.26 -0.56
C HIS A 163 -27.90 1.94 -1.92
N LYS A 164 -28.90 2.72 -2.31
CA LYS A 164 -28.90 3.42 -3.61
C LYS A 164 -27.73 4.40 -3.71
N ASP A 165 -27.49 5.17 -2.65
CA ASP A 165 -26.41 6.17 -2.60
C ASP A 165 -25.03 5.51 -2.73
N GLU A 166 -24.83 4.34 -2.11
CA GLU A 166 -23.61 3.55 -2.30
C GLU A 166 -23.44 3.07 -3.74
N GLY A 167 -24.53 2.63 -4.38
CA GLY A 167 -24.54 2.27 -5.80
C GLY A 167 -24.13 3.45 -6.69
N GLU A 168 -24.73 4.61 -6.48
CA GLU A 168 -24.41 5.84 -7.23
C GLU A 168 -22.96 6.31 -7.00
N ALA A 169 -22.44 6.11 -5.79
CA ALA A 169 -21.06 6.42 -5.47
C ALA A 169 -20.08 5.49 -6.19
N ILE A 170 -20.35 4.18 -6.23
CA ILE A 170 -19.51 3.17 -6.92
C ILE A 170 -19.34 3.50 -8.40
N LEU A 171 -20.39 3.96 -9.08
CA LEU A 171 -20.33 4.32 -10.50
C LEU A 171 -19.27 5.40 -10.81
N LYS A 172 -18.86 6.18 -9.82
CA LYS A 172 -17.87 7.26 -9.95
C LYS A 172 -16.44 6.80 -9.64
N THR A 173 -16.26 5.55 -9.21
CA THR A 173 -14.96 5.04 -8.74
C THR A 173 -14.12 4.43 -9.85
N SER A 174 -12.81 4.37 -9.63
CA SER A 174 -11.84 3.69 -10.49
C SER A 174 -12.03 2.17 -10.51
N HIS A 175 -12.53 1.58 -9.42
CA HIS A 175 -12.80 0.14 -9.36
C HIS A 175 -13.90 -0.26 -10.34
N TRP A 176 -14.93 0.58 -10.50
CA TRP A 176 -15.99 0.42 -11.49
C TRP A 176 -15.53 0.79 -12.90
N ASN A 177 -14.98 1.99 -13.08
CA ASN A 177 -14.69 2.52 -14.42
C ASN A 177 -13.41 1.92 -15.03
N TRP A 178 -12.48 1.43 -14.20
CA TRP A 178 -11.12 1.04 -14.59
C TRP A 178 -10.34 2.16 -15.30
N HIS A 179 -10.71 3.41 -15.07
CA HIS A 179 -9.98 4.63 -15.39
C HIS A 179 -10.37 5.73 -14.40
N GLY A 180 -9.66 6.85 -14.44
CA GLY A 180 -9.94 7.98 -13.59
C GLY A 180 -8.84 9.05 -13.62
N PRO A 181 -8.89 10.02 -12.69
CA PRO A 181 -7.91 11.09 -12.58
C PRO A 181 -6.48 10.53 -12.46
N SER A 182 -5.58 11.08 -13.26
CA SER A 182 -4.19 10.60 -13.33
C SER A 182 -3.15 11.71 -13.11
N PRO A 183 -3.22 12.45 -11.99
CA PRO A 183 -2.42 13.66 -11.75
C PRO A 183 -0.91 13.43 -11.63
N TYR A 184 -0.47 12.17 -11.60
CA TYR A 184 0.94 11.79 -11.42
C TYR A 184 1.56 11.15 -12.67
N THR A 185 0.86 11.18 -13.80
CA THR A 185 1.40 10.73 -15.09
C THR A 185 1.97 11.93 -15.82
N VAL A 186 3.28 11.91 -16.06
CA VAL A 186 4.00 13.03 -16.68
C VAL A 186 3.42 13.33 -18.07
N GLY A 187 3.11 14.60 -18.33
CA GLY A 187 2.51 15.07 -19.59
C GLY A 187 1.02 14.77 -19.75
N HIS A 188 0.40 14.11 -18.76
CA HIS A 188 -0.99 13.66 -18.81
C HIS A 188 -1.74 13.94 -17.49
N GLU A 189 -1.26 14.87 -16.67
CA GLU A 189 -1.72 15.13 -15.31
C GLU A 189 -3.20 15.54 -15.25
N LYS A 190 -3.72 16.11 -16.34
CA LYS A 190 -5.12 16.57 -16.45
C LYS A 190 -6.07 15.51 -17.00
N ARG A 191 -5.58 14.34 -17.43
CA ARG A 191 -6.42 13.28 -18.00
C ARG A 191 -7.20 12.54 -16.92
N THR A 192 -8.45 12.21 -17.23
CA THR A 192 -9.38 11.44 -16.39
C THR A 192 -9.81 10.12 -17.04
N ASP A 193 -9.32 9.86 -18.25
CA ASP A 193 -9.63 8.69 -19.07
C ASP A 193 -8.50 7.64 -19.04
N LEU A 194 -7.39 7.91 -18.34
CA LEU A 194 -6.29 6.95 -18.22
C LEU A 194 -6.64 5.79 -17.28
N GLY A 195 -6.32 4.56 -17.69
CA GLY A 195 -6.51 3.38 -16.84
C GLY A 195 -6.53 2.05 -17.58
N LYS A 196 -6.84 0.99 -16.83
CA LYS A 196 -6.88 -0.39 -17.33
C LYS A 196 -7.93 -0.61 -18.44
N LYS A 197 -9.01 0.19 -18.46
CA LYS A 197 -10.07 0.07 -19.46
C LYS A 197 -9.61 0.46 -20.86
N THR A 198 -8.78 1.49 -20.97
CA THR A 198 -8.67 2.32 -22.18
C THR A 198 -7.29 2.23 -22.83
N ASN A 199 -6.28 2.78 -22.16
CA ASN A 199 -5.06 3.27 -22.82
C ASN A 199 -3.77 2.82 -22.13
N THR A 200 -3.86 2.00 -21.08
CA THR A 200 -2.68 1.42 -20.42
C THR A 200 -2.36 0.03 -20.94
N ILE A 201 -1.08 -0.27 -21.01
CA ILE A 201 -0.53 -1.57 -21.39
C ILE A 201 0.42 -2.06 -20.29
N ASN A 202 0.49 -3.37 -20.09
CA ASN A 202 1.47 -3.98 -19.19
C ASN A 202 2.23 -5.10 -19.89
N ASN A 203 3.34 -5.55 -19.32
CA ASN A 203 4.10 -6.68 -19.85
C ASN A 203 3.73 -8.03 -19.20
N PHE A 204 2.48 -8.17 -18.72
CA PHE A 204 1.90 -9.44 -18.29
C PHE A 204 0.93 -9.96 -19.35
N CYS A 205 -0.36 -9.63 -19.21
CA CYS A 205 -1.42 -10.01 -20.15
C CYS A 205 -1.66 -8.94 -21.22
N ILE A 206 -0.77 -7.95 -21.33
CA ILE A 206 -0.75 -6.91 -22.36
C ILE A 206 -1.88 -5.88 -22.20
N SER A 207 -3.08 -6.15 -22.69
CA SER A 207 -4.17 -5.18 -22.74
C SER A 207 -5.55 -5.80 -22.45
N LEU A 208 -6.52 -4.95 -22.10
CA LEU A 208 -7.91 -5.35 -21.92
C LEU A 208 -8.65 -5.55 -23.24
N SER A 209 -8.45 -4.64 -24.21
CA SER A 209 -9.16 -4.64 -25.49
C SER A 209 -9.05 -5.99 -26.20
N GLY A 210 -10.19 -6.53 -26.63
CA GLY A 210 -10.28 -7.87 -27.22
C GLY A 210 -10.28 -9.04 -26.21
N ASN A 211 -10.01 -8.79 -24.93
CA ASN A 211 -9.76 -9.80 -23.90
C ASN A 211 -10.71 -9.74 -22.68
N TRP A 212 -11.74 -8.88 -22.72
CA TRP A 212 -12.60 -8.53 -21.59
C TRP A 212 -12.99 -9.68 -20.69
N ALA A 213 -13.74 -10.68 -21.16
CA ALA A 213 -14.30 -11.73 -20.31
C ALA A 213 -13.27 -12.41 -19.37
N ARG A 214 -12.04 -12.63 -19.84
CA ARG A 214 -10.96 -13.18 -19.00
C ARG A 214 -10.44 -12.17 -17.99
N CYS A 215 -10.28 -10.92 -18.38
CA CYS A 215 -9.72 -9.84 -17.58
C CYS A 215 -10.70 -9.30 -16.52
N THR A 216 -11.97 -9.14 -16.90
CA THR A 216 -13.09 -8.61 -16.08
C THR A 216 -13.59 -9.61 -15.07
N SER A 217 -13.00 -10.81 -15.02
CA SER A 217 -13.12 -11.71 -13.87
C SER A 217 -12.63 -11.06 -12.56
N CYS A 218 -11.80 -10.01 -12.64
CA CYS A 218 -11.38 -9.18 -11.50
C CYS A 218 -12.05 -7.79 -11.48
N HIS A 219 -13.10 -7.56 -12.29
CA HIS A 219 -13.89 -6.32 -12.23
C HIS A 219 -14.98 -6.45 -11.15
N ILE A 220 -15.35 -5.33 -10.52
CA ILE A 220 -16.38 -5.32 -9.47
C ILE A 220 -17.82 -5.29 -10.05
N GLY A 221 -18.00 -5.85 -11.24
CA GLY A 221 -19.28 -5.94 -11.91
C GLY A 221 -19.56 -7.30 -12.53
N TYR A 222 -20.79 -7.44 -13.03
CA TYR A 222 -21.32 -8.64 -13.66
C TYR A 222 -21.54 -8.45 -15.15
N GLY A 223 -20.86 -9.26 -15.97
CA GLY A 223 -21.14 -9.36 -17.41
C GLY A 223 -20.42 -8.36 -18.30
N TRP A 224 -19.25 -7.85 -17.88
CA TRP A 224 -18.42 -7.02 -18.75
C TRP A 224 -17.64 -7.89 -19.74
N GLU A 225 -18.27 -8.23 -20.86
CA GLU A 225 -17.72 -9.17 -21.85
C GLU A 225 -17.15 -8.51 -23.12
N ASP A 226 -17.49 -7.25 -23.38
CA ASP A 226 -17.05 -6.45 -24.53
C ASP A 226 -17.11 -4.93 -24.26
N ASP A 227 -17.10 -4.12 -25.31
CA ASP A 227 -17.17 -2.66 -25.27
C ASP A 227 -18.58 -2.09 -25.02
N ASN A 228 -19.64 -2.89 -25.13
CA ASN A 228 -21.03 -2.48 -24.98
C ASN A 228 -21.55 -2.58 -23.53
N PHE A 229 -20.65 -2.81 -22.57
CA PHE A 229 -21.02 -2.88 -21.17
C PHE A 229 -21.58 -1.53 -20.67
N ASP A 230 -22.81 -1.56 -20.18
CA ASP A 230 -23.46 -0.39 -19.58
C ASP A 230 -22.88 -0.08 -18.20
N PHE A 231 -22.03 0.95 -18.13
CA PHE A 231 -21.44 1.45 -16.89
C PHE A 231 -22.41 2.32 -16.06
N THR A 232 -23.64 2.55 -16.53
CA THR A 232 -24.67 3.30 -15.78
C THR A 232 -25.64 2.39 -15.03
N ASP A 233 -25.71 1.10 -15.40
CA ASP A 233 -26.57 0.11 -14.76
C ASP A 233 -26.00 -0.35 -13.40
N MET A 234 -26.50 0.26 -12.32
CA MET A 234 -26.14 -0.11 -10.94
C MET A 234 -26.45 -1.58 -10.60
N THR A 235 -27.39 -2.23 -11.29
CA THR A 235 -27.75 -3.62 -10.99
C THR A 235 -26.65 -4.60 -11.37
N LYS A 236 -25.68 -4.16 -12.18
CA LYS A 236 -24.47 -4.91 -12.54
C LYS A 236 -23.32 -4.75 -11.56
N ILE A 237 -23.45 -3.95 -10.51
CA ILE A 237 -22.44 -3.85 -9.44
C ILE A 237 -22.39 -5.18 -8.67
N ASP A 238 -21.20 -5.72 -8.47
CA ASP A 238 -20.94 -6.88 -7.63
C ASP A 238 -20.66 -6.41 -6.20
N CYS A 239 -21.70 -6.28 -5.39
CA CYS A 239 -21.56 -5.91 -3.98
C CYS A 239 -20.87 -7.01 -3.16
N LEU A 240 -21.03 -8.27 -3.54
CA LEU A 240 -20.60 -9.43 -2.76
C LEU A 240 -19.09 -9.66 -2.80
N VAL A 241 -18.43 -9.31 -3.91
CA VAL A 241 -16.98 -9.52 -4.10
C VAL A 241 -16.13 -8.89 -3.00
N CYS A 242 -16.57 -7.75 -2.45
CA CYS A 242 -15.87 -7.05 -1.38
C CYS A 242 -16.48 -7.35 0.00
N HIS A 243 -17.79 -7.60 0.07
CA HIS A 243 -18.54 -7.63 1.33
C HIS A 243 -18.88 -9.03 1.86
N ASP A 244 -18.60 -10.11 1.11
CA ASP A 244 -18.76 -11.47 1.64
C ASP A 244 -17.93 -11.70 2.90
N THR A 245 -18.56 -12.18 3.97
CA THR A 245 -17.86 -12.60 5.19
C THR A 245 -17.91 -14.11 5.43
N THR A 246 -18.61 -14.85 4.55
CA THR A 246 -18.70 -16.31 4.64
C THR A 246 -17.46 -17.02 4.09
N GLY A 247 -16.68 -16.33 3.24
CA GLY A 247 -15.53 -16.89 2.53
C GLY A 247 -15.91 -17.83 1.39
N LYS A 248 -17.19 -17.85 1.00
CA LYS A 248 -17.73 -18.74 -0.04
C LYS A 248 -17.85 -18.04 -1.39
N TYR A 249 -17.98 -16.71 -1.41
CA TYR A 249 -18.15 -15.97 -2.65
C TYR A 249 -16.87 -16.01 -3.50
N LYS A 250 -17.03 -16.36 -4.78
CA LYS A 250 -15.90 -16.39 -5.72
C LYS A 250 -16.39 -16.11 -7.14
N LYS A 251 -15.66 -15.25 -7.84
CA LYS A 251 -15.84 -15.02 -9.29
C LYS A 251 -15.32 -16.21 -10.09
N ALA A 252 -15.90 -16.49 -11.24
CA ALA A 252 -15.53 -17.62 -12.09
C ALA A 252 -14.75 -17.16 -13.33
N PRO A 253 -13.41 -17.08 -13.31
CA PRO A 253 -12.66 -16.84 -14.55
C PRO A 253 -12.92 -17.96 -15.56
N PRO A 254 -13.29 -17.67 -16.83
CA PRO A 254 -13.26 -16.39 -17.53
C PRO A 254 -14.65 -15.77 -17.79
N ALA A 255 -15.61 -15.94 -16.88
CA ALA A 255 -17.02 -15.63 -17.07
C ALA A 255 -17.38 -14.14 -16.87
N ALA A 256 -16.53 -13.22 -17.35
CA ALA A 256 -16.83 -11.78 -17.42
C ALA A 256 -17.32 -11.15 -16.10
N GLY A 257 -16.79 -11.61 -14.97
CA GLY A 257 -17.15 -11.12 -13.64
C GLY A 257 -18.31 -11.85 -12.98
N MET A 258 -18.92 -12.86 -13.61
CA MET A 258 -19.95 -13.68 -12.98
C MET A 258 -19.37 -14.57 -11.86
N PRO A 259 -20.13 -14.85 -10.79
CA PRO A 259 -19.74 -15.79 -9.76
C PRO A 259 -19.72 -17.24 -10.27
N VAL A 260 -19.07 -18.12 -9.49
CA VAL A 260 -19.19 -19.57 -9.67
C VAL A 260 -20.66 -19.98 -9.60
N LYS A 261 -21.06 -20.97 -10.41
CA LYS A 261 -22.45 -21.48 -10.43
C LYS A 261 -22.78 -22.16 -9.10
N ASN A 262 -24.07 -22.16 -8.75
CA ASN A 262 -24.62 -22.86 -7.57
C ASN A 262 -24.07 -22.38 -6.22
N LEU A 263 -23.61 -21.12 -6.14
CA LEU A 263 -23.39 -20.49 -4.84
C LEU A 263 -24.72 -20.19 -4.17
N ASP A 264 -24.78 -20.39 -2.86
CA ASP A 264 -25.89 -19.93 -2.04
C ASP A 264 -25.79 -18.41 -1.83
N LEU A 265 -26.27 -17.67 -2.85
CA LEU A 265 -26.21 -16.21 -2.89
C LEU A 265 -27.08 -15.57 -1.80
N ILE A 266 -28.14 -16.24 -1.34
CA ILE A 266 -28.99 -15.75 -0.26
C ILE A 266 -28.19 -15.76 1.05
N THR A 267 -27.60 -16.90 1.41
CA THR A 267 -26.78 -17.00 2.62
C THR A 267 -25.59 -16.04 2.59
N ILE A 268 -24.92 -15.89 1.43
CA ILE A 268 -23.82 -14.93 1.27
C ILE A 268 -24.33 -13.49 1.49
N ALA A 269 -25.43 -13.11 0.87
CA ALA A 269 -26.03 -11.78 1.01
C ALA A 269 -26.47 -11.49 2.46
N GLN A 270 -27.04 -12.47 3.15
CA GLN A 270 -27.44 -12.35 4.56
C GLN A 270 -26.26 -12.15 5.51
N ASN A 271 -25.06 -12.58 5.11
CA ASN A 271 -23.83 -12.49 5.90
C ASN A 271 -22.84 -11.47 5.32
N VAL A 272 -23.31 -10.44 4.62
CA VAL A 272 -22.42 -9.36 4.19
C VAL A 272 -21.89 -8.56 5.38
N GLY A 273 -20.71 -7.98 5.21
CA GLY A 273 -20.09 -7.17 6.25
C GLY A 273 -18.90 -6.36 5.76
N ARG A 274 -18.07 -5.89 6.71
CA ARG A 274 -16.88 -5.11 6.37
C ARG A 274 -15.88 -5.98 5.60
N PRO A 275 -15.27 -5.49 4.50
CA PRO A 275 -14.29 -6.24 3.73
C PRO A 275 -13.14 -6.80 4.57
N SER A 276 -12.63 -7.96 4.17
CA SER A 276 -11.44 -8.60 4.72
C SER A 276 -10.28 -8.51 3.73
N ARG A 277 -9.07 -8.88 4.15
CA ARG A 277 -7.93 -8.99 3.23
C ARG A 277 -8.20 -10.01 2.12
N ASP A 278 -8.96 -11.07 2.41
CA ASP A 278 -9.32 -12.10 1.43
C ASP A 278 -10.26 -11.57 0.34
N THR A 279 -11.25 -10.76 0.69
CA THR A 279 -12.19 -10.23 -0.31
C THR A 279 -11.52 -9.25 -1.27
N CYS A 280 -10.60 -8.41 -0.78
CA CYS A 280 -9.74 -7.57 -1.61
C CYS A 280 -8.75 -8.41 -2.44
N GLY A 281 -8.15 -9.41 -1.79
CA GLY A 281 -7.02 -10.17 -2.29
C GLY A 281 -7.38 -11.26 -3.29
N MET A 282 -8.04 -12.32 -2.83
CA MET A 282 -8.21 -13.57 -3.60
C MET A 282 -9.14 -13.42 -4.81
N ASN A 283 -10.03 -12.44 -4.80
CA ASN A 283 -10.85 -12.12 -5.96
C ASN A 283 -10.07 -11.34 -7.02
N CYS A 284 -9.09 -10.52 -6.62
CA CYS A 284 -8.45 -9.54 -7.50
C CYS A 284 -6.95 -9.32 -7.21
N HIS A 285 -6.61 -8.72 -6.06
CA HIS A 285 -5.28 -8.15 -5.83
C HIS A 285 -4.16 -9.17 -5.67
N PHE A 286 -4.43 -10.34 -5.09
CA PHE A 286 -3.46 -11.43 -4.92
C PHE A 286 -3.28 -12.25 -6.20
N VAL A 287 -4.31 -12.31 -7.05
CA VAL A 287 -4.38 -13.22 -8.21
C VAL A 287 -4.17 -12.54 -9.58
N GLY A 288 -3.70 -11.29 -9.56
CA GLY A 288 -3.41 -10.51 -10.76
C GLY A 288 -2.35 -11.18 -11.65
N GLY A 289 -2.46 -11.02 -12.99
CA GLY A 289 -1.51 -11.62 -13.93
C GLY A 289 -1.76 -13.12 -14.22
N GLY A 290 -2.88 -13.66 -13.72
CA GLY A 290 -3.37 -15.00 -14.05
C GLY A 290 -3.10 -16.07 -13.00
N GLY A 291 -2.74 -15.68 -11.77
CA GLY A 291 -2.55 -16.58 -10.64
C GLY A 291 -2.10 -15.83 -9.39
N ASP A 292 -2.06 -16.54 -8.25
CA ASP A 292 -1.55 -16.01 -6.99
C ASP A 292 -0.08 -15.56 -7.09
N ALA A 293 0.23 -14.41 -6.50
CA ALA A 293 1.55 -13.77 -6.42
C ALA A 293 2.23 -13.51 -7.78
N VAL A 294 1.52 -13.59 -8.91
CA VAL A 294 2.16 -13.45 -10.23
C VAL A 294 2.56 -12.01 -10.52
N LYS A 295 1.64 -11.06 -10.32
CA LYS A 295 1.80 -9.67 -10.75
C LYS A 295 2.44 -8.78 -9.69
N HIS A 296 1.83 -8.67 -8.52
CA HIS A 296 2.37 -7.89 -7.40
C HIS A 296 3.47 -8.70 -6.71
N GLY A 297 4.57 -8.03 -6.35
CA GLY A 297 5.66 -8.68 -5.63
C GLY A 297 5.42 -8.80 -4.13
N ASP A 298 4.60 -7.91 -3.58
CA ASP A 298 4.32 -7.75 -2.15
C ASP A 298 2.86 -8.08 -1.80
N MET A 299 2.14 -8.77 -2.68
CA MET A 299 0.76 -9.20 -2.42
C MET A 299 0.50 -10.62 -2.92
N SER A 300 0.05 -11.47 -2.01
CA SER A 300 -0.28 -12.87 -2.25
C SER A 300 -1.36 -13.36 -1.29
N SER A 301 -1.87 -14.57 -1.52
CA SER A 301 -2.80 -15.24 -0.61
C SER A 301 -2.27 -15.36 0.83
N PHE A 302 -0.96 -15.26 1.04
CA PHE A 302 -0.36 -15.28 2.37
C PHE A 302 -0.79 -14.08 3.23
N LEU A 303 -1.16 -12.96 2.60
CA LEU A 303 -1.70 -11.77 3.28
C LEU A 303 -3.13 -11.95 3.81
N SER A 304 -3.79 -13.08 3.54
CA SER A 304 -5.04 -13.45 4.21
C SER A 304 -4.89 -13.46 5.74
N LYS A 305 -3.87 -14.19 6.23
CA LYS A 305 -3.57 -14.42 7.65
C LYS A 305 -2.04 -14.45 7.86
N PRO A 306 -1.34 -13.35 7.60
CA PRO A 306 0.12 -13.33 7.73
C PRO A 306 0.53 -13.31 9.21
N ASP A 307 1.76 -13.70 9.50
CA ASP A 307 2.42 -13.42 10.78
C ASP A 307 3.11 -12.05 10.76
N LYS A 308 3.51 -11.53 11.93
CA LYS A 308 4.24 -10.25 12.05
C LYS A 308 5.51 -10.16 11.19
N ASN A 309 6.21 -11.28 10.97
CA ASN A 309 7.47 -11.28 10.21
C ASN A 309 7.21 -11.16 8.70
N HIS A 310 6.04 -11.59 8.24
CA HIS A 310 5.60 -11.38 6.87
C HIS A 310 5.14 -9.93 6.65
N ASP A 311 4.26 -9.39 7.51
CA ASP A 311 3.88 -7.97 7.51
C ASP A 311 3.48 -7.51 8.93
N VAL A 312 4.13 -6.48 9.47
CA VAL A 312 3.86 -5.99 10.83
C VAL A 312 2.47 -5.37 11.00
N HIS A 313 1.91 -4.79 9.94
CA HIS A 313 0.62 -4.13 9.97
C HIS A 313 -0.50 -5.15 9.82
N MET A 314 -0.40 -6.06 8.86
CA MET A 314 -1.43 -7.06 8.58
C MET A 314 -1.30 -8.33 9.41
N GLY A 315 -0.17 -8.55 10.09
CA GLY A 315 0.12 -9.74 10.86
C GLY A 315 -0.95 -10.03 11.93
N VAL A 316 -1.52 -11.22 11.92
CA VAL A 316 -2.55 -11.67 12.87
C VAL A 316 -1.97 -12.36 14.11
N SER A 317 -0.68 -12.68 14.07
CA SER A 317 0.05 -13.39 15.12
C SER A 317 1.44 -12.78 15.34
N GLY A 318 2.10 -13.16 16.43
CA GLY A 318 3.45 -12.66 16.76
C GLY A 318 3.50 -11.19 17.16
N GLY A 319 2.37 -10.59 17.54
CA GLY A 319 2.28 -9.17 17.90
C GLY A 319 2.10 -8.23 16.70
N GLY A 320 1.65 -8.73 15.55
CA GLY A 320 1.21 -7.90 14.43
C GLY A 320 -0.09 -7.14 14.75
N LEU A 321 -0.41 -6.15 13.93
CA LEU A 321 -1.54 -5.25 14.20
C LEU A 321 -2.88 -5.76 13.65
N ASP A 322 -2.94 -6.83 12.84
CA ASP A 322 -4.15 -7.32 12.17
C ASP A 322 -4.94 -6.21 11.45
N PHE A 323 -4.24 -5.38 10.68
CA PHE A 323 -4.88 -4.38 9.82
C PHE A 323 -5.60 -5.06 8.66
N ARG A 324 -6.79 -4.56 8.35
CA ARG A 324 -7.46 -4.78 7.07
C ARG A 324 -6.90 -3.78 6.06
N CYS A 325 -7.12 -4.03 4.76
CA CYS A 325 -6.65 -3.14 3.70
C CYS A 325 -7.13 -1.68 3.92
N GLN A 326 -8.41 -1.52 4.26
CA GLN A 326 -9.06 -0.23 4.50
C GLN A 326 -8.65 0.48 5.80
N ASP A 327 -7.85 -0.15 6.67
CA ASP A 327 -7.25 0.56 7.80
C ASP A 327 -6.17 1.54 7.33
N CYS A 328 -5.50 1.21 6.21
CA CYS A 328 -4.60 2.10 5.48
C CYS A 328 -5.33 2.79 4.31
N HIS A 329 -5.93 1.99 3.41
CA HIS A 329 -6.69 2.45 2.25
C HIS A 329 -8.07 2.99 2.67
N LYS A 330 -8.09 4.06 3.44
CA LYS A 330 -9.31 4.73 3.94
C LYS A 330 -10.31 4.92 2.80
N THR A 331 -11.53 4.48 3.04
CA THR A 331 -12.60 4.52 2.04
C THR A 331 -13.66 5.53 2.46
N ARG A 332 -14.09 6.38 1.52
CA ARG A 332 -15.21 7.31 1.69
C ARG A 332 -16.05 7.28 0.43
N ASN A 333 -17.37 7.10 0.58
CA ASN A 333 -18.30 6.97 -0.55
C ASN A 333 -17.80 5.97 -1.60
N HIS A 334 -17.34 4.80 -1.14
CA HIS A 334 -16.73 3.74 -1.97
C HIS A 334 -15.46 4.12 -2.76
N MET A 335 -14.98 5.37 -2.70
CA MET A 335 -13.66 5.74 -3.20
C MET A 335 -12.60 5.24 -2.22
N ILE A 336 -11.76 4.31 -2.69
CA ILE A 336 -10.72 3.66 -1.88
C ILE A 336 -9.43 4.46 -2.05
N SER A 337 -8.92 5.05 -0.97
CA SER A 337 -7.71 5.87 -1.04
C SER A 337 -6.49 5.07 -1.49
N GLY A 338 -5.63 5.65 -2.32
CA GLY A 338 -4.37 5.07 -2.76
C GLY A 338 -4.02 5.42 -4.19
N ARG A 339 -2.75 5.18 -4.54
CA ARG A 339 -2.22 5.32 -5.89
C ARG A 339 -1.15 4.26 -6.15
N SER A 340 -0.89 3.98 -7.41
CA SER A 340 0.09 2.97 -7.83
C SER A 340 1.14 3.54 -8.79
N VAL A 341 2.33 2.98 -8.76
CA VAL A 341 3.36 3.21 -9.79
C VAL A 341 2.93 2.56 -11.10
N SER A 342 2.24 1.43 -11.06
CA SER A 342 1.90 0.63 -12.24
C SER A 342 0.57 0.99 -12.91
N VAL A 343 -0.30 1.76 -12.24
CA VAL A 343 -1.61 2.20 -12.77
C VAL A 343 -1.73 3.71 -12.58
N PRO A 344 -2.18 4.48 -13.60
CA PRO A 344 -2.16 5.94 -13.58
C PRO A 344 -3.20 6.56 -12.65
N VAL A 345 -4.30 5.85 -12.39
CA VAL A 345 -5.43 6.36 -11.60
C VAL A 345 -5.04 6.52 -10.14
N ALA A 346 -5.42 7.67 -9.57
CA ALA A 346 -5.32 7.93 -8.14
C ALA A 346 -6.68 8.33 -7.58
N GLU A 347 -7.10 7.64 -6.52
CA GLU A 347 -8.25 8.01 -5.71
C GLU A 347 -7.70 8.32 -4.33
N GLY A 348 -7.57 9.60 -3.95
CA GLY A 348 -6.89 9.97 -2.69
C GLY A 348 -5.42 9.57 -2.63
N ASP A 349 -4.88 9.48 -1.41
CA ASP A 349 -3.46 9.24 -1.19
C ASP A 349 -3.18 8.44 0.11
N LEU A 350 -1.96 7.93 0.24
CA LEU A 350 -1.53 7.07 1.35
C LEU A 350 -0.04 7.30 1.64
N SER A 351 0.32 7.58 2.91
CA SER A 351 1.70 7.77 3.37
C SER A 351 1.93 7.03 4.69
N CYS A 352 3.17 6.61 4.95
CA CYS A 352 3.58 6.10 6.28
C CYS A 352 3.37 7.16 7.37
N GLU A 353 3.63 8.42 7.03
CA GLU A 353 3.53 9.62 7.87
C GLU A 353 2.09 9.95 8.29
N TYR A 354 1.08 9.25 7.78
CA TYR A 354 -0.28 9.31 8.32
C TYR A 354 -0.39 8.63 9.68
N CYS A 355 0.35 7.56 9.91
CA CYS A 355 0.39 6.83 11.19
C CYS A 355 1.69 7.04 11.97
N HIS A 356 2.77 7.37 11.27
CA HIS A 356 4.09 7.68 11.84
C HIS A 356 4.38 9.18 11.70
N THR A 357 5.49 9.66 12.24
CA THR A 357 6.00 11.02 12.00
C THR A 357 7.08 10.97 10.91
N ASP A 358 7.53 12.12 10.43
CA ASP A 358 8.69 12.26 9.54
C ASP A 358 10.02 11.95 10.23
N LYS A 359 10.02 11.90 11.56
CA LYS A 359 11.12 11.48 12.45
C LYS A 359 10.69 10.30 13.33
N PRO A 360 10.45 9.11 12.74
CA PRO A 360 9.82 8.00 13.44
C PRO A 360 10.76 7.24 14.39
N HIS A 361 12.07 7.42 14.26
CA HIS A 361 13.06 6.72 15.08
C HIS A 361 13.22 7.44 16.41
N ILE A 362 12.90 6.73 17.51
CA ILE A 362 12.93 7.21 18.88
C ILE A 362 13.47 6.11 19.81
N GLY A 363 14.21 6.50 20.84
CA GLY A 363 14.67 5.61 21.92
C GLY A 363 16.15 5.22 21.87
N SER A 364 16.95 5.78 20.95
CA SER A 364 18.41 5.61 20.90
C SER A 364 19.08 6.90 20.46
N GLU A 365 19.67 7.64 21.40
CA GLU A 365 20.20 9.00 21.15
C GLU A 365 21.24 9.07 20.00
N LEU A 366 22.01 8.00 19.77
CA LEU A 366 23.08 7.99 18.76
C LEU A 366 22.59 7.72 17.33
N ILE A 367 21.71 6.74 17.14
CA ILE A 367 21.30 6.30 15.79
C ILE A 367 20.04 7.03 15.30
N ASP A 368 19.17 7.49 16.21
CA ASP A 368 17.90 8.13 15.85
C ASP A 368 18.14 9.38 14.99
N HIS A 369 19.16 10.19 15.32
CA HIS A 369 19.50 11.37 14.52
C HIS A 369 19.82 11.01 13.07
N HIS A 370 20.66 9.99 12.88
CA HIS A 370 21.09 9.53 11.57
C HIS A 370 19.92 8.98 10.77
N LEU A 371 19.14 8.05 11.33
CA LEU A 371 18.01 7.43 10.66
C LEU A 371 16.91 8.46 10.32
N ASN A 372 16.65 9.41 11.22
CA ASN A 372 15.70 10.51 10.97
C ASN A 372 16.22 11.51 9.91
N LYS A 373 17.53 11.67 9.73
CA LYS A 373 18.06 12.40 8.56
C LYS A 373 17.92 11.58 7.27
N HIS A 374 18.08 10.26 7.32
CA HIS A 374 17.88 9.39 6.15
C HIS A 374 16.46 9.50 5.58
N THR A 375 15.43 9.67 6.42
CA THR A 375 14.04 9.84 5.94
C THR A 375 13.88 11.05 5.03
N GLN A 376 14.84 11.98 4.94
CA GLN A 376 14.77 13.11 4.01
C GLN A 376 15.04 12.69 2.56
N HIS A 377 15.75 11.59 2.33
CA HIS A 377 16.25 11.15 1.03
C HIS A 377 15.98 9.67 0.72
N ILE A 378 15.69 8.86 1.74
CA ILE A 378 15.37 7.44 1.64
C ILE A 378 13.92 7.27 2.07
N SER A 379 13.12 6.54 1.29
CA SER A 379 11.76 6.23 1.69
C SER A 379 11.73 5.20 2.81
N CYS A 380 10.71 5.25 3.67
CA CYS A 380 10.51 4.26 4.74
C CYS A 380 10.49 2.84 4.19
N GLN A 381 9.87 2.64 3.03
CA GLN A 381 9.78 1.36 2.33
C GLN A 381 11.17 0.80 1.99
N THR A 382 12.15 1.62 1.61
CA THR A 382 13.48 1.16 1.22
C THR A 382 14.16 0.38 2.35
N CYS A 383 14.10 0.90 3.59
CA CYS A 383 14.70 0.23 4.75
C CYS A 383 13.81 -0.88 5.32
N HIS A 384 12.49 -0.69 5.29
CA HIS A 384 11.54 -1.60 5.96
C HIS A 384 10.92 -2.68 5.06
N ILE A 385 11.31 -2.75 3.78
CA ILE A 385 10.97 -3.83 2.86
C ILE A 385 12.27 -4.32 2.19
N PRO A 386 13.18 -4.97 2.95
CA PRO A 386 14.50 -5.39 2.46
C PRO A 386 14.40 -6.47 1.37
N ILE A 387 13.33 -7.26 1.41
CA ILE A 387 12.96 -8.28 0.42
C ILE A 387 11.46 -8.26 0.20
N TYR A 388 11.02 -8.62 -1.00
CA TYR A 388 9.61 -8.83 -1.33
C TYR A 388 9.37 -10.26 -1.79
N SER A 389 8.11 -10.66 -1.94
CA SER A 389 7.72 -12.01 -2.36
C SER A 389 8.19 -13.04 -1.34
N LYS A 390 8.08 -12.72 -0.04
CA LYS A 390 8.76 -13.46 1.04
C LYS A 390 8.43 -14.94 1.12
N LYS A 391 7.21 -15.36 0.77
CA LYS A 391 6.74 -16.76 0.91
C LYS A 391 6.17 -17.36 -0.37
N ASN A 392 5.95 -16.55 -1.40
CA ASN A 392 5.34 -16.98 -2.64
C ASN A 392 6.21 -16.47 -3.79
N PRO A 393 6.66 -17.31 -4.73
CA PRO A 393 7.44 -16.86 -5.87
C PRO A 393 6.60 -15.96 -6.79
N THR A 394 7.16 -14.83 -7.20
CA THR A 394 6.56 -13.92 -8.17
C THR A 394 7.29 -13.97 -9.50
N LYS A 395 6.57 -13.66 -10.57
CA LYS A 395 7.17 -13.59 -11.91
C LYS A 395 7.96 -12.30 -12.03
N VAL A 396 9.20 -12.40 -12.48
CA VAL A 396 10.11 -11.27 -12.73
C VAL A 396 10.46 -11.11 -14.21
N TYR A 397 10.24 -12.15 -15.02
CA TYR A 397 10.41 -12.11 -16.46
C TYR A 397 9.30 -12.88 -17.19
N TRP A 398 8.83 -12.34 -18.32
CA TRP A 398 7.89 -13.00 -19.23
C TRP A 398 8.27 -12.75 -20.69
N ASP A 399 8.68 -13.80 -21.40
CA ASP A 399 8.97 -13.75 -22.84
C ASP A 399 7.80 -14.32 -23.66
N TRP A 400 7.04 -13.43 -24.32
CA TRP A 400 5.97 -13.84 -25.23
C TRP A 400 6.46 -14.34 -26.59
N SER A 401 7.71 -14.06 -26.98
CA SER A 401 8.27 -14.50 -28.27
C SER A 401 8.40 -16.02 -28.37
N ASP A 402 8.44 -16.70 -27.24
CA ASP A 402 8.41 -18.17 -27.15
C ASP A 402 7.01 -18.76 -27.25
N ALA A 403 5.96 -17.96 -27.12
CA ALA A 403 4.60 -18.48 -27.16
C ALA A 403 4.27 -19.05 -28.54
N GLY A 404 3.67 -20.24 -28.57
CA GLY A 404 3.37 -20.98 -29.80
C GLY A 404 4.46 -21.98 -30.22
N LYS A 405 5.70 -21.82 -29.74
CA LYS A 405 6.80 -22.77 -30.02
C LYS A 405 6.61 -24.10 -29.28
N ASP A 406 7.27 -25.15 -29.78
CA ASP A 406 7.31 -26.48 -29.17
C ASP A 406 8.48 -26.60 -28.20
N ILE A 407 8.41 -25.85 -27.10
CA ILE A 407 9.36 -25.93 -25.99
C ILE A 407 8.78 -26.87 -24.93
N LYS A 408 9.60 -27.78 -24.40
CA LYS A 408 9.18 -28.70 -23.33
C LYS A 408 9.04 -27.91 -22.02
N PRO A 409 7.85 -27.83 -21.40
CA PRO A 409 7.71 -27.19 -20.10
C PRO A 409 8.53 -27.92 -19.03
N SER A 410 9.18 -27.18 -18.15
CA SER A 410 9.73 -27.71 -16.91
C SER A 410 9.28 -26.87 -15.73
N LYS A 411 9.49 -27.42 -14.53
CA LYS A 411 9.30 -26.69 -13.29
C LYS A 411 10.63 -26.10 -12.84
N ASP A 412 10.60 -24.89 -12.31
CA ASP A 412 11.76 -24.32 -11.62
C ASP A 412 11.91 -24.88 -10.21
N LYS A 413 12.89 -24.38 -9.46
CA LYS A 413 13.15 -24.81 -8.07
C LYS A 413 12.00 -24.55 -7.10
N TYR A 414 11.02 -23.70 -7.47
CA TYR A 414 9.83 -23.42 -6.67
C TYR A 414 8.59 -24.18 -7.15
N GLY A 415 8.74 -25.11 -8.11
CA GLY A 415 7.63 -25.87 -8.67
C GLY A 415 6.76 -25.07 -9.66
N LYS A 416 7.15 -23.85 -10.03
CA LYS A 416 6.43 -23.02 -11.00
C LYS A 416 6.82 -23.42 -12.42
N ASP A 417 5.83 -23.42 -13.32
CA ASP A 417 6.11 -23.69 -14.72
C ASP A 417 6.96 -22.55 -15.30
N ASN A 418 8.04 -22.89 -16.01
CA ASN A 418 8.92 -21.92 -16.68
C ASN A 418 8.51 -21.63 -18.14
N PHE A 419 7.56 -22.39 -18.68
CA PHE A 419 7.08 -22.21 -20.04
C PHE A 419 5.62 -22.64 -20.16
N SER A 420 4.89 -21.96 -21.05
CA SER A 420 3.57 -22.39 -21.49
C SER A 420 3.41 -22.09 -22.98
N LYS A 421 2.99 -23.08 -23.78
CA LYS A 421 2.69 -22.85 -25.21
C LYS A 421 1.65 -21.75 -25.47
N LYS A 422 0.85 -21.35 -24.47
CA LYS A 422 -0.11 -20.24 -24.56
C LYS A 422 0.51 -18.87 -24.27
N LYS A 423 1.65 -18.82 -23.59
CA LYS A 423 2.13 -17.61 -22.94
C LYS A 423 3.62 -17.37 -23.13
N GLY A 424 4.40 -18.35 -23.56
CA GLY A 424 5.85 -18.26 -23.68
C GLY A 424 6.57 -18.60 -22.38
N SER A 425 7.76 -18.04 -22.18
CA SER A 425 8.70 -18.42 -21.12
C SER A 425 8.61 -17.47 -19.92
N PHE A 426 8.94 -17.97 -18.73
CA PHE A 426 8.83 -17.27 -17.47
C PHE A 426 10.07 -17.46 -16.60
N THR A 427 10.38 -16.43 -15.81
CA THR A 427 11.30 -16.55 -14.67
C THR A 427 10.59 -16.12 -13.41
N TRP A 428 10.70 -16.95 -12.37
CA TRP A 428 10.16 -16.69 -11.04
C TRP A 428 11.28 -16.48 -10.04
N LYS A 429 11.01 -15.69 -9.00
CA LYS A 429 11.88 -15.53 -7.84
C LYS A 429 11.05 -15.38 -6.57
N GLU A 430 11.58 -15.86 -5.46
CA GLU A 430 11.06 -15.67 -4.11
C GLU A 430 12.07 -14.88 -3.27
N ALA A 431 11.61 -14.17 -2.24
CA ALA A 431 12.47 -13.43 -1.29
C ALA A 431 13.48 -12.50 -1.98
N VAL A 432 12.98 -11.67 -2.89
CA VAL A 432 13.78 -10.94 -3.86
C VAL A 432 14.20 -9.58 -3.29
N LYS A 433 15.48 -9.22 -3.46
CA LYS A 433 15.98 -7.86 -3.21
C LYS A 433 15.29 -6.86 -4.17
N PRO A 434 14.71 -5.76 -3.68
CA PRO A 434 14.17 -4.69 -4.52
C PRO A 434 15.23 -4.04 -5.43
N GLU A 435 14.77 -3.48 -6.55
CA GLU A 435 15.56 -2.50 -7.29
C GLU A 435 15.25 -1.10 -6.75
N TYR A 436 16.28 -0.29 -6.55
CA TYR A 436 16.15 1.03 -5.96
C TYR A 436 16.32 2.11 -7.02
N ALA A 437 15.41 3.07 -7.04
CA ALA A 437 15.45 4.21 -7.97
C ALA A 437 15.03 5.49 -7.26
N TRP A 438 15.49 6.64 -7.78
CA TRP A 438 14.94 7.92 -7.39
C TRP A 438 13.48 8.02 -7.83
N TYR A 439 12.63 8.45 -6.91
CA TYR A 439 11.23 8.66 -7.17
C TYR A 439 10.75 9.93 -6.50
N ASN A 440 10.20 10.83 -7.31
CA ASN A 440 9.56 12.05 -6.87
C ASN A 440 8.04 11.91 -6.80
N GLY A 441 7.46 10.73 -7.00
CA GLY A 441 6.00 10.60 -6.97
C GLY A 441 5.33 10.72 -8.33
N THR A 442 6.06 10.96 -9.42
CA THR A 442 5.51 10.96 -10.79
C THR A 442 6.09 9.82 -11.63
N VAL A 443 5.34 9.43 -12.66
CA VAL A 443 5.66 8.26 -13.49
C VAL A 443 5.55 8.66 -14.96
N GLU A 444 6.61 8.39 -15.72
CA GLU A 444 6.56 8.35 -17.19
C GLU A 444 5.92 7.02 -17.61
N ARG A 445 4.88 7.09 -18.45
CA ARG A 445 4.11 5.91 -18.83
C ARG A 445 4.06 5.76 -20.34
N TYR A 446 4.24 4.54 -20.80
CA TYR A 446 3.83 4.17 -22.15
C TYR A 446 2.30 4.13 -22.21
N ILE A 447 1.74 4.87 -23.14
CA ILE A 447 0.31 4.89 -23.47
C ILE A 447 0.13 4.20 -24.82
N ILE A 448 -0.97 3.46 -24.98
CA ILE A 448 -1.31 2.83 -26.27
C ILE A 448 -1.26 3.88 -27.38
N GLY A 449 -0.37 3.66 -28.36
CA GLY A 449 -0.12 4.57 -29.48
C GLY A 449 1.27 5.21 -29.48
N ASP A 450 1.95 5.25 -28.33
CA ASP A 450 3.30 5.79 -28.23
C ASP A 450 4.30 4.96 -29.03
N ARG A 451 5.44 5.57 -29.40
CA ARG A 451 6.55 4.82 -29.99
C ARG A 451 7.30 4.02 -28.94
N ILE A 452 7.79 2.85 -29.33
CA ILE A 452 8.74 2.06 -28.53
C ILE A 452 10.13 2.71 -28.51
N ASN A 453 10.95 2.31 -27.54
CA ASN A 453 12.40 2.54 -27.60
C ASN A 453 13.05 1.50 -28.52
N GLU A 454 13.45 1.92 -29.72
CA GLU A 454 14.05 1.02 -30.72
C GLU A 454 15.48 0.59 -30.37
N ASN A 455 16.17 1.33 -29.51
CA ASN A 455 17.57 1.10 -29.16
C ASN A 455 17.73 0.51 -27.74
N GLY A 456 16.70 -0.13 -27.20
CA GLY A 456 16.78 -0.74 -25.88
C GLY A 456 15.43 -1.16 -25.32
N VAL A 457 15.34 -1.09 -24.00
CA VAL A 457 14.12 -1.47 -23.26
C VAL A 457 13.09 -0.34 -23.38
N THR A 458 11.85 -0.70 -23.70
CA THR A 458 10.70 0.20 -23.62
C THR A 458 10.13 0.18 -22.19
N GLU A 459 10.27 1.29 -21.49
CA GLU A 459 9.77 1.43 -20.12
C GLU A 459 8.27 1.73 -20.10
N LEU A 460 7.47 0.82 -19.55
CA LEU A 460 6.01 0.96 -19.51
C LEU A 460 5.56 1.90 -18.40
N THR A 461 6.26 1.84 -17.25
CA THR A 461 5.94 2.66 -16.06
C THR A 461 7.24 2.99 -15.34
N LYS A 462 7.90 4.08 -15.74
CA LYS A 462 9.20 4.48 -15.20
C LYS A 462 9.02 5.50 -14.06
N PRO A 463 9.49 5.22 -12.84
CA PRO A 463 9.51 6.23 -11.78
C PRO A 463 10.43 7.38 -12.18
N VAL A 464 9.96 8.61 -12.00
CA VAL A 464 10.72 9.82 -12.29
C VAL A 464 11.40 10.31 -11.03
N GLY A 465 12.66 10.74 -11.15
CA GLY A 465 13.40 11.34 -10.06
C GLY A 465 14.89 11.40 -10.36
N SER A 466 15.64 12.14 -9.54
CA SER A 466 17.11 12.15 -9.62
C SER A 466 17.74 12.59 -8.30
N LEU A 467 19.06 12.42 -8.18
CA LEU A 467 19.85 12.94 -7.06
C LEU A 467 19.67 14.46 -6.87
N LYS A 468 19.57 15.20 -7.96
CA LYS A 468 19.45 16.67 -7.96
C LYS A 468 18.03 17.18 -7.72
N ASP A 469 17.04 16.30 -7.79
CA ASP A 469 15.64 16.66 -7.57
C ASP A 469 15.34 16.73 -6.07
N PRO A 470 15.04 17.92 -5.51
CA PRO A 470 14.79 18.09 -4.08
C PRO A 470 13.56 17.30 -3.59
N SER A 471 12.66 16.93 -4.49
CA SER A 471 11.49 16.13 -4.17
C SER A 471 11.75 14.63 -4.16
N SER A 472 12.80 14.16 -4.84
CA SER A 472 13.06 12.73 -4.96
C SER A 472 13.55 12.10 -3.65
N ARG A 473 13.06 10.88 -3.37
CA ARG A 473 13.65 9.92 -2.41
C ARG A 473 13.99 8.61 -3.14
N ILE A 474 14.89 7.81 -2.57
CA ILE A 474 15.19 6.45 -3.06
C ILE A 474 14.07 5.52 -2.59
N TYR A 475 13.39 4.88 -3.54
CA TYR A 475 12.26 3.96 -3.32
C TYR A 475 12.56 2.53 -3.81
N PRO A 476 11.95 1.50 -3.20
CA PRO A 476 12.07 0.11 -3.64
C PRO A 476 11.00 -0.24 -4.69
N PHE A 477 11.42 -0.96 -5.72
CA PHE A 477 10.55 -1.43 -6.79
C PHE A 477 10.78 -2.91 -7.09
N LYS A 478 9.69 -3.60 -7.43
CA LYS A 478 9.76 -4.79 -8.27
C LYS A 478 9.80 -4.31 -9.72
N VAL A 479 10.79 -4.74 -10.49
CA VAL A 479 10.81 -4.53 -11.94
C VAL A 479 10.46 -5.84 -12.63
N HIS A 480 9.31 -5.86 -13.29
CA HIS A 480 8.95 -6.96 -14.17
C HIS A 480 9.48 -6.64 -15.57
N ARG A 481 10.35 -7.50 -16.10
CA ARG A 481 10.89 -7.39 -17.45
C ARG A 481 10.19 -8.39 -18.37
N GLY A 482 10.28 -8.20 -19.67
CA GLY A 482 9.72 -9.17 -20.60
C GLY A 482 9.81 -8.74 -22.04
N LYS A 483 9.56 -9.70 -22.93
CA LYS A 483 9.51 -9.47 -24.36
C LYS A 483 8.07 -9.57 -24.84
N GLN A 484 7.56 -8.54 -25.50
CA GLN A 484 6.18 -8.51 -25.99
C GLN A 484 6.08 -7.98 -27.41
N ILE A 485 4.94 -8.28 -28.03
CA ILE A 485 4.68 -8.00 -29.45
C ILE A 485 4.53 -6.49 -29.72
N SER A 486 5.19 -6.04 -30.79
CA SER A 486 5.19 -4.67 -31.31
C SER A 486 4.98 -4.68 -32.82
N ASP A 487 4.37 -3.63 -33.36
CA ASP A 487 4.25 -3.42 -34.79
C ASP A 487 5.61 -3.01 -35.36
N ALA A 488 6.09 -3.75 -36.36
CA ALA A 488 7.44 -3.58 -36.90
C ALA A 488 7.60 -2.35 -37.79
N VAL A 489 6.49 -1.75 -38.25
CA VAL A 489 6.48 -0.57 -39.13
C VAL A 489 6.11 0.67 -38.34
N HIS A 490 5.01 0.62 -37.58
CA HIS A 490 4.56 1.75 -36.77
C HIS A 490 5.39 1.96 -35.49
N LYS A 491 6.23 0.98 -35.12
CA LYS A 491 7.12 1.03 -33.95
C LYS A 491 6.37 1.37 -32.67
N ARG A 492 5.29 0.62 -32.42
CA ARG A 492 4.43 0.73 -31.22
C ARG A 492 4.02 -0.65 -30.75
N LEU A 493 3.89 -0.82 -29.43
CA LEU A 493 3.39 -2.06 -28.84
C LEU A 493 1.98 -2.39 -29.36
N ILE A 494 1.78 -3.67 -29.66
CA ILE A 494 0.50 -4.21 -30.12
C ILE A 494 -0.36 -4.61 -28.91
N THR A 495 -1.67 -4.45 -29.03
CA THR A 495 -2.68 -4.89 -28.06
C THR A 495 -3.36 -6.18 -28.55
N PRO A 496 -2.74 -7.37 -28.43
CA PRO A 496 -3.21 -8.57 -29.11
C PRO A 496 -4.47 -9.15 -28.44
N LYS A 497 -5.32 -9.78 -29.26
CA LYS A 497 -6.41 -10.64 -28.79
C LYS A 497 -5.84 -11.99 -28.33
N LEU A 498 -5.68 -12.17 -27.03
CA LEU A 498 -5.18 -13.39 -26.40
C LEU A 498 -6.31 -14.39 -26.12
N TRP A 499 -7.36 -13.96 -25.43
CA TRP A 499 -8.51 -14.80 -25.06
C TRP A 499 -9.35 -15.13 -26.28
N LYS A 500 -9.59 -16.43 -26.55
CA LYS A 500 -10.18 -16.96 -27.79
C LYS A 500 -9.44 -16.56 -29.09
N GLY A 501 -8.40 -15.73 -29.03
CA GLY A 501 -7.47 -15.41 -30.12
C GLY A 501 -6.23 -16.27 -30.02
N PHE A 502 -5.06 -15.67 -29.73
CA PHE A 502 -3.77 -16.36 -29.70
C PHE A 502 -3.78 -17.66 -28.89
N TRP A 503 -4.45 -17.70 -27.72
CA TRP A 503 -4.47 -18.90 -26.88
C TRP A 503 -5.16 -20.12 -27.53
N LYS A 504 -6.06 -19.88 -28.50
CA LYS A 504 -6.75 -20.91 -29.29
C LYS A 504 -6.01 -21.19 -30.59
N HIS A 505 -5.61 -20.15 -31.31
CA HIS A 505 -5.14 -20.26 -32.70
C HIS A 505 -3.63 -20.35 -32.86
N LYS A 506 -2.84 -19.90 -31.87
CA LYS A 506 -1.37 -19.84 -31.95
C LYS A 506 -0.83 -18.98 -33.09
N ASP A 507 -1.64 -18.03 -33.53
CA ASP A 507 -1.35 -17.13 -34.64
C ASP A 507 -1.22 -15.70 -34.10
N TRP A 508 0.00 -15.17 -34.13
CA TRP A 508 0.32 -13.83 -33.67
C TRP A 508 -0.19 -12.74 -34.62
N ASP A 509 -0.18 -12.99 -35.93
CA ASP A 509 -0.64 -12.03 -36.92
C ASP A 509 -2.15 -11.80 -36.78
N LYS A 510 -2.90 -12.91 -36.69
CA LYS A 510 -4.34 -12.86 -36.41
C LYS A 510 -4.65 -12.19 -35.07
N ALA A 511 -3.89 -12.53 -34.02
CA ALA A 511 -4.10 -11.95 -32.69
C ALA A 511 -3.81 -10.45 -32.68
N ALA A 512 -2.78 -10.00 -33.39
CA ALA A 512 -2.45 -8.58 -33.57
C ALA A 512 -3.57 -7.86 -34.34
N ALA A 513 -3.99 -8.36 -35.49
CA ALA A 513 -5.05 -7.76 -36.30
C ALA A 513 -6.37 -7.62 -35.53
N ASP A 514 -6.84 -8.71 -34.91
CA ASP A 514 -8.11 -8.71 -34.15
C ASP A 514 -8.04 -7.77 -32.93
N GLY A 515 -6.89 -7.74 -32.25
CA GLY A 515 -6.69 -6.95 -31.04
C GLY A 515 -6.53 -5.46 -31.30
N MET A 516 -5.72 -5.09 -32.29
CA MET A 516 -5.52 -3.70 -32.70
C MET A 516 -6.82 -3.09 -33.23
N LYS A 517 -7.59 -3.85 -34.02
CA LYS A 517 -8.94 -3.44 -34.45
C LYS A 517 -9.85 -3.14 -33.25
N ALA A 518 -9.84 -4.00 -32.23
CA ALA A 518 -10.63 -3.80 -31.00
C ALA A 518 -10.14 -2.61 -30.14
N SER A 519 -8.89 -2.18 -30.33
CA SER A 519 -8.33 -0.97 -29.72
C SER A 519 -8.49 0.28 -30.59
N GLY A 520 -9.09 0.19 -31.79
CA GLY A 520 -9.18 1.30 -32.73
C GLY A 520 -7.83 1.74 -33.32
N MET A 521 -6.86 0.82 -33.39
CA MET A 521 -5.49 1.08 -33.83
C MET A 521 -5.18 0.32 -35.13
N GLU A 522 -4.33 0.90 -35.97
CA GLU A 522 -3.87 0.25 -37.19
C GLU A 522 -2.78 -0.79 -36.91
N TYR A 523 -2.79 -1.87 -37.69
CA TYR A 523 -1.75 -2.89 -37.69
C TYR A 523 -1.18 -3.00 -39.11
N SER A 524 0.15 -2.95 -39.23
CA SER A 524 0.84 -2.94 -40.52
C SER A 524 0.89 -4.30 -41.23
N GLY A 525 0.44 -5.37 -40.56
CA GLY A 525 0.64 -6.74 -41.04
C GLY A 525 2.03 -7.31 -40.73
N LYS A 526 2.86 -6.56 -39.98
CA LYS A 526 4.19 -7.02 -39.56
C LYS A 526 4.39 -6.76 -38.08
N TYR A 527 4.88 -7.77 -37.38
CA TYR A 527 5.20 -7.66 -35.95
C TYR A 527 6.64 -8.09 -35.65
N GLU A 528 7.13 -7.59 -34.52
CA GLU A 528 8.37 -7.97 -33.88
C GLU A 528 8.15 -8.15 -32.37
N PHE A 529 9.17 -8.67 -31.66
CA PHE A 529 9.13 -8.78 -30.21
C PHE A 529 10.21 -7.91 -29.59
N VAL A 530 9.82 -7.03 -28.68
CA VAL A 530 10.71 -6.00 -28.09
C VAL A 530 10.77 -6.14 -26.57
N GLU A 531 11.91 -5.76 -25.99
CA GLU A 531 12.10 -5.78 -24.54
C GLU A 531 11.33 -4.63 -23.88
N THR A 532 10.74 -4.95 -22.73
CA THR A 532 9.94 -4.04 -21.93
C THR A 532 10.25 -4.20 -20.46
N ALA A 533 10.12 -3.11 -19.71
CA ALA A 533 10.21 -3.12 -18.26
C ALA A 533 9.03 -2.36 -17.66
N MET A 534 8.55 -2.84 -16.52
CA MET A 534 7.43 -2.25 -15.80
C MET A 534 7.77 -2.22 -14.31
N TYR A 535 7.85 -1.02 -13.74
CA TYR A 535 8.10 -0.83 -12.32
C TYR A 535 6.81 -0.93 -11.51
N TRP A 536 6.91 -1.64 -10.39
CA TRP A 536 5.87 -1.81 -9.38
C TRP A 536 6.44 -1.34 -8.06
N GLY A 537 5.85 -0.29 -7.47
CA GLY A 537 6.24 0.15 -6.14
C GLY A 537 5.94 -0.94 -5.11
N LEU A 538 6.86 -1.13 -4.16
CA LEU A 538 6.69 -2.08 -3.05
C LEU A 538 6.25 -1.30 -1.81
N THR A 539 5.08 -1.65 -1.27
CA THR A 539 4.44 -0.90 -0.17
C THR A 539 3.90 -1.79 0.96
N HIS A 540 3.90 -3.10 0.78
CA HIS A 540 3.49 -4.09 1.77
C HIS A 540 4.65 -5.04 2.12
N GLU A 541 4.37 -6.02 2.97
CA GLU A 541 5.37 -6.92 3.55
C GLU A 541 6.40 -6.16 4.40
N VAL A 542 5.93 -5.15 5.15
CA VAL A 542 6.78 -4.37 6.05
C VAL A 542 7.30 -5.28 7.18
N VAL A 543 8.62 -5.36 7.32
CA VAL A 543 9.29 -6.20 8.33
C VAL A 543 9.25 -5.60 9.74
N PRO A 544 9.42 -6.42 10.81
CA PRO A 544 9.74 -5.92 12.14
C PRO A 544 10.92 -4.95 12.12
N LYS A 545 10.93 -3.96 13.01
CA LYS A 545 12.00 -2.94 13.06
C LYS A 545 13.40 -3.55 13.22
N GLU A 546 13.48 -4.71 13.89
CA GLU A 546 14.72 -5.46 14.10
C GLU A 546 15.26 -6.10 12.80
N GLN A 547 14.42 -6.20 11.77
CA GLN A 547 14.75 -6.77 10.45
C GLN A 547 14.76 -5.72 9.34
N ALA A 548 14.79 -4.43 9.68
CA ALA A 548 15.02 -3.38 8.70
C ALA A 548 16.47 -3.48 8.16
N LEU A 549 16.75 -2.86 7.00
CA LEU A 549 18.14 -2.70 6.56
C LEU A 549 18.95 -1.93 7.61
N SER A 550 20.08 -2.49 8.00
CA SER A 550 21.13 -1.85 8.80
C SER A 550 22.01 -0.94 7.93
N CYS A 551 22.93 -0.25 8.58
CA CYS A 551 23.86 0.64 7.92
C CYS A 551 24.80 -0.16 6.98
N ALA A 552 25.27 -1.32 7.44
CA ALA A 552 26.21 -2.20 6.74
C ALA A 552 25.68 -2.78 5.42
N GLU A 553 24.36 -3.00 5.31
CA GLU A 553 23.77 -3.50 4.06
C GLU A 553 23.88 -2.45 2.92
N CYS A 554 23.78 -1.16 3.25
CA CYS A 554 23.86 -0.08 2.26
C CYS A 554 25.29 0.44 2.09
N HIS A 555 26.00 0.64 3.20
CA HIS A 555 27.32 1.27 3.24
C HIS A 555 28.41 0.23 3.46
N ALA A 556 29.08 -0.18 2.37
CA ALA A 556 30.13 -1.20 2.40
C ALA A 556 31.38 -0.77 3.18
N SER A 557 31.56 0.53 3.32
CA SER A 557 32.62 1.14 4.12
C SER A 557 32.44 0.87 5.62
N LEU A 558 31.19 0.87 6.10
CA LEU A 558 30.86 0.64 7.51
C LEU A 558 31.09 -0.80 7.98
N THR A 559 31.26 -1.76 7.07
CA THR A 559 31.63 -3.15 7.43
C THR A 559 33.12 -3.30 7.74
N LYS A 560 33.88 -2.20 7.78
CA LYS A 560 35.32 -2.20 8.03
C LYS A 560 35.59 -1.34 9.26
N ALA A 561 36.27 -1.89 10.25
CA ALA A 561 36.77 -1.09 11.36
C ALA A 561 37.89 -0.13 10.88
N PRO A 562 38.00 1.12 11.40
CA PRO A 562 37.10 1.81 12.32
C PRO A 562 36.28 2.90 11.60
N TYR A 563 35.42 2.56 10.63
CA TYR A 563 34.77 3.57 9.79
C TYR A 563 33.85 4.55 10.56
N CYS A 564 33.19 4.10 11.64
CA CYS A 564 32.48 5.01 12.54
C CYS A 564 33.43 6.01 13.22
N GLY A 565 34.66 5.59 13.52
CA GLY A 565 35.73 6.39 14.10
C GLY A 565 36.17 7.58 13.23
N ALA A 566 35.90 7.54 11.92
CA ALA A 566 36.20 8.65 11.02
C ALA A 566 35.32 9.87 11.29
N CYS A 567 34.08 9.66 11.78
CA CYS A 567 33.11 10.72 12.06
C CYS A 567 32.80 10.88 13.56
N HIS A 568 33.10 9.87 14.37
CA HIS A 568 32.78 9.81 15.79
C HIS A 568 34.02 9.44 16.61
N GLN A 569 34.09 9.93 17.85
CA GLN A 569 35.12 9.47 18.77
C GLN A 569 34.75 8.09 19.31
N GLU A 570 35.71 7.17 19.34
CA GLU A 570 35.53 5.88 20.01
C GLU A 570 35.13 6.10 21.47
N ARG A 571 34.21 5.26 21.95
CA ARG A 571 33.61 5.38 23.27
C ARG A 571 33.45 3.98 23.86
N PRO A 572 33.97 3.71 25.08
CA PRO A 572 33.88 2.38 25.70
C PRO A 572 32.44 1.91 25.94
N ASP A 573 31.49 2.84 26.05
CA ASP A 573 30.08 2.55 26.28
C ASP A 573 29.28 2.32 24.99
N VAL A 574 29.92 2.36 23.81
CA VAL A 574 29.27 2.23 22.51
C VAL A 574 29.95 1.15 21.67
N ASP A 575 29.21 0.07 21.39
CA ASP A 575 29.61 -0.95 20.42
C ASP A 575 29.18 -0.53 19.01
N PHE A 576 30.08 0.16 18.29
CA PHE A 576 29.80 0.63 16.94
C PHE A 576 29.60 -0.51 15.93
N GLU A 577 30.31 -1.63 16.10
CA GLU A 577 30.17 -2.79 15.22
C GLU A 577 28.76 -3.39 15.34
N ALA A 578 28.29 -3.60 16.57
CA ALA A 578 26.93 -4.06 16.80
C ALA A 578 25.87 -3.08 16.28
N LEU A 579 26.14 -1.77 16.32
CA LEU A 579 25.21 -0.76 15.81
C LEU A 579 25.07 -0.79 14.28
N VAL A 580 26.18 -0.91 13.54
CA VAL A 580 26.13 -0.89 12.06
C VAL A 580 25.49 -2.14 11.48
N HIS A 581 25.53 -3.26 12.21
CA HIS A 581 24.94 -4.55 11.84
C HIS A 581 23.54 -4.78 12.45
N LYS A 582 22.97 -3.79 13.15
CA LYS A 582 21.64 -3.90 13.75
C LYS A 582 20.55 -3.83 12.68
N GLY A 583 20.17 -4.98 12.15
CA GLY A 583 19.10 -5.09 11.15
C GLY A 583 18.85 -6.53 10.70
N VAL A 584 18.43 -6.68 9.45
CA VAL A 584 18.11 -7.98 8.84
C VAL A 584 19.29 -8.95 8.88
N ASP A 585 19.04 -10.16 9.37
CA ASP A 585 19.97 -11.27 9.27
C ASP A 585 19.49 -12.26 8.20
N PHE A 586 20.14 -12.22 7.03
CA PHE A 586 19.81 -13.12 5.92
C PHE A 586 20.16 -14.58 6.19
N LYS A 587 21.09 -14.86 7.10
CA LYS A 587 21.40 -16.24 7.50
C LYS A 587 20.22 -16.82 8.28
N VAL A 588 19.69 -16.07 9.24
CA VAL A 588 18.48 -16.47 9.99
C VAL A 588 17.28 -16.63 9.05
N LEU A 589 17.09 -15.73 8.09
CA LEU A 589 16.02 -15.87 7.10
C LEU A 589 16.20 -17.11 6.21
N ALA A 590 17.43 -17.44 5.80
CA ALA A 590 17.72 -18.66 5.05
C ALA A 590 17.46 -19.92 5.87
N GLU A 591 17.84 -19.93 7.15
CA GLU A 591 17.54 -21.01 8.11
C GLU A 591 16.03 -21.19 8.32
N GLN A 592 15.24 -20.12 8.18
CA GLN A 592 13.78 -20.13 8.16
C GLN A 592 13.18 -20.54 6.79
N GLY A 593 14.02 -20.98 5.85
CA GLY A 593 13.61 -21.49 4.55
C GLY A 593 13.36 -20.43 3.48
N ARG A 594 13.82 -19.18 3.66
CA ARG A 594 13.72 -18.13 2.63
C ARG A 594 14.84 -18.28 1.60
N ASP A 595 14.52 -17.99 0.34
CA ASP A 595 15.50 -18.02 -0.77
C ASP A 595 16.40 -16.76 -0.80
N VAL A 596 17.11 -16.51 0.28
CA VAL A 596 17.98 -15.33 0.48
C VAL A 596 19.46 -15.70 0.56
N GLY A 597 19.84 -16.94 0.25
CA GLY A 597 21.23 -17.39 0.37
C GLY A 597 22.22 -16.51 -0.41
N ALA A 598 21.80 -15.97 -1.56
CA ALA A 598 22.62 -15.05 -2.35
C ALA A 598 22.83 -13.67 -1.70
N LEU A 599 22.07 -13.33 -0.66
CA LEU A 599 22.11 -12.05 0.06
C LEU A 599 22.96 -12.13 1.34
N ILE A 600 23.34 -13.32 1.79
CA ILE A 600 24.15 -13.51 3.01
C ILE A 600 25.52 -12.83 2.83
N GLY A 601 25.86 -11.95 3.77
CA GLY A 601 27.14 -11.21 3.76
C GLY A 601 27.28 -10.21 2.60
N LYS A 602 26.21 -9.93 1.85
CA LYS A 602 26.23 -8.94 0.78
C LYS A 602 25.91 -7.55 1.32
N THR A 603 26.88 -6.66 1.15
CA THR A 603 26.68 -5.20 1.22
C THR A 603 26.38 -4.65 -0.18
N ASN A 604 26.11 -3.34 -0.31
CA ASN A 604 25.70 -2.65 -1.54
C ASN A 604 24.24 -2.96 -1.95
N TYR A 605 23.31 -2.85 -1.00
CA TYR A 605 21.89 -2.89 -1.30
C TYR A 605 21.50 -1.80 -2.29
N ILE A 606 22.08 -0.61 -2.14
CA ILE A 606 21.84 0.55 -3.01
C ILE A 606 23.05 0.76 -3.91
N ASP A 607 22.88 0.60 -5.22
CA ASP A 607 23.92 0.98 -6.20
C ASP A 607 23.98 2.51 -6.33
N TYR A 608 24.79 3.13 -5.47
CA TYR A 608 24.93 4.58 -5.42
C TYR A 608 25.43 5.19 -6.73
N LYS A 609 26.32 4.50 -7.46
CA LYS A 609 26.82 4.98 -8.75
C LYS A 609 25.71 5.01 -9.80
N ALA A 610 24.88 3.96 -9.86
CA ALA A 610 23.70 3.96 -10.74
C ALA A 610 22.68 5.06 -10.37
N LEU A 611 22.66 5.50 -9.11
CA LEU A 611 21.84 6.62 -8.63
C LEU A 611 22.49 8.00 -8.80
N GLY A 612 23.69 8.07 -9.37
CA GLY A 612 24.39 9.32 -9.70
C GLY A 612 25.26 9.89 -8.58
N TYR A 613 25.58 9.12 -7.54
CA TYR A 613 26.62 9.48 -6.57
C TYR A 613 28.00 9.08 -7.10
N ASP A 614 29.05 9.77 -6.65
CA ASP A 614 30.43 9.45 -7.01
C ASP A 614 30.92 8.13 -6.37
N GLY A 615 30.32 7.75 -5.25
CA GLY A 615 30.59 6.52 -4.51
C GLY A 615 29.59 6.32 -3.37
N ASP A 616 30.01 5.59 -2.35
CA ASP A 616 29.24 5.49 -1.11
C ASP A 616 29.14 6.89 -0.46
N PRO A 617 27.93 7.46 -0.23
CA PRO A 617 27.76 8.81 0.27
C PRO A 617 28.39 9.07 1.62
N ILE A 618 28.68 8.03 2.41
CA ILE A 618 29.41 8.20 3.67
C ILE A 618 30.89 8.50 3.46
N GLU A 619 31.46 8.06 2.33
CA GLU A 619 32.86 8.27 1.96
C GLU A 619 33.03 9.53 1.11
N THR A 620 32.18 9.70 0.10
CA THR A 620 32.31 10.77 -0.90
C THR A 620 31.49 12.01 -0.58
N GLY A 621 30.64 11.95 0.45
CA GLY A 621 29.56 12.90 0.63
C GLY A 621 28.46 12.70 -0.42
N GLY A 622 27.36 13.43 -0.25
CA GLY A 622 26.23 13.37 -1.16
C GLY A 622 25.21 14.43 -0.80
N ARG A 623 23.93 14.15 -1.04
CA ARG A 623 22.83 15.04 -0.64
C ARG A 623 22.72 15.27 0.87
N PHE A 624 23.43 14.48 1.67
CA PHE A 624 23.62 14.69 3.10
C PHE A 624 24.75 15.71 3.33
N ASP A 625 24.40 16.97 3.60
CA ASP A 625 25.36 17.89 4.21
C ASP A 625 25.64 17.39 5.65
N LYS A 626 26.87 16.88 5.87
CA LYS A 626 27.43 16.28 7.10
C LYS A 626 26.41 15.78 8.14
N LEU A 627 26.37 14.46 8.32
CA LEU A 627 25.69 13.78 9.42
C LEU A 627 26.42 14.06 10.76
N GLY A 628 26.34 15.27 11.30
CA GLY A 628 26.77 15.54 12.68
C GLY A 628 25.79 14.90 13.67
N LEU A 629 26.25 14.46 14.84
CA LEU A 629 25.43 13.80 15.89
C LEU A 629 24.31 14.68 16.49
N GLY A 630 24.05 15.88 15.97
CA GLY A 630 23.05 16.79 16.53
C GLY A 630 23.30 17.17 17.99
N ILE A 631 24.54 17.00 18.50
CA ILE A 631 24.91 17.42 19.85
C ILE A 631 24.78 18.93 19.88
N ASN A 632 23.74 19.40 20.56
CA ASN A 632 23.55 20.80 20.85
C ASN A 632 24.73 21.22 21.74
N LYS A 633 25.72 21.93 21.18
CA LYS A 633 26.92 22.39 21.91
C LYS A 633 26.59 23.23 23.15
N ASP A 634 25.34 23.65 23.28
CA ASP A 634 24.86 24.53 24.36
C ASP A 634 24.20 23.81 25.55
N LYS A 635 24.03 22.47 25.52
CA LYS A 635 23.63 21.72 26.73
C LYS A 635 24.85 21.09 27.41
N LYS A 636 25.53 21.90 28.24
CA LYS A 636 26.39 21.37 29.29
C LYS A 636 25.53 20.53 30.24
N ILE A 637 25.73 19.22 30.24
CA ILE A 637 25.28 18.34 31.32
C ILE A 637 26.04 18.81 32.58
N PRO A 638 25.36 19.22 33.66
CA PRO A 638 26.05 19.50 34.91
C PRO A 638 26.59 18.18 35.44
N LEU A 639 27.91 18.00 35.37
CA LEU A 639 28.61 17.01 36.15
C LEU A 639 28.48 17.43 37.63
N ASN A 640 27.55 16.81 38.34
CA ASN A 640 27.56 16.87 39.79
C ASN A 640 28.64 15.91 40.30
N LYS A 641 29.74 16.53 40.73
CA LYS A 641 30.89 16.08 41.54
C LYS A 641 31.59 14.78 41.18
#